data_AF-A0A0K1YB45-F1
#
_entry.id   AF-A0A0K1YB45-F1
#
_cell.length_a   1.000
_cell.length_b   1.000
_cell.length_c   1.000
_cell.angle_alpha   90.00
_cell.angle_beta   90.00
_cell.angle_gamma   90.00
#
_symmetry.space_group_name_H-M   'P 1'
#
loop_
_entity.id
_entity.type
_entity.pdbx_description
1 polymer ?
#
loop_
_entity_poly.entity_id
_entity_poly.type
_entity_poly.pdbx_seq_one_letter_code
_entity_poly.pdbx_strand_id
1 'polypeptide(L)'
;MTMSSRVLTTLGVVLCALGVTVAAAAAPVIAGTTAQTQPQPHPQQSHPPVEGKVDIDPSDLPGDGSESNPYEISNVSELQAMEDDLDANYELVSDIDASQTAQFNDGRGFDPVGDGSGDFQGNFDGNGFQITQLIIDRGTSGEEVGLFGEVDSAVIESVHLDSVDITGNRSVGALAGFLEQDTTVRRVSANGSVSGEINTGGLIGAVEDSTVKAASTTGSVTGSTDVGGLAGQNVGGIITQSSSQTTVTATGEQQGSGLVSARAGGLIGGNFNNAITNQSYATGSVSGRKVGGITGENYNGSQISHTYAAGSVDERTDAPAGGVVGDNLRTCPFQPDSQLCDNYEAASVADSYWDTEKTGQSTSDGSATGLTTAEMQGQAAAANMNGFDFDNTWTTTSEYPALRVLSETDKGNGSGSGGDDGPIQIDVDPSDLPGDGSESTPYEISNISELQAMENDLDANYELVSDIDASQTAQFNDGAGFDPVGGPGFDENTPPPFTGTFDGNNQTITDLTITRSDERYVGLFGAVGLFEATEGATLADVTLANVTATGNRDVGGLVGRNFANITDATASGNVTGERFVGGVAGSNDGTITDVTTSGNVTGVSCDSGDSLAVGGLVGVNRGNVTATAAKSVTVTSDRSIGGLVGSNSGNITDATASGNVNGTERVGGLVGSNFVSITDASASVSVTGDTIVGGLVGENGATITDTFAVGSIVGTDDVGGLVGQTQSDATVEQSYFDIQATGQTISAGGIGLTTTEMQGPAAAENMDLAFGETWQTVSGNYPELIALSDSDTDSDSGSGSETSPTVSVSRSPSSSEIAPGETVTLTTKITGASGSVSTSSTYEPSVASATVRPVTVNGASTNPILSEATTSGSTVTLGDVGTDATVTITEELTVSEELNVTHQITGDVTAGETTTEVDSVSVTVTDIEPQSPVDEFDTDGNGDIEITELGQAGQAFASGQISITELGEVGAAFAS
;
A
#
# COMPACT_ATOMS: atom_id res chain seq x y z
N MET A 1 -4.90 82.94 -6.96
CA MET A 1 -3.50 82.97 -7.42
C MET A 1 -2.64 82.68 -6.19
N THR A 2 -1.75 81.69 -6.09
CA THR A 2 -1.26 80.54 -6.91
C THR A 2 0.11 80.17 -6.29
N MET A 3 0.77 79.04 -6.58
CA MET A 3 0.49 77.62 -6.24
C MET A 3 1.85 76.87 -6.43
N SER A 4 2.09 75.70 -5.81
CA SER A 4 3.36 74.95 -6.02
C SER A 4 3.26 73.43 -5.81
N SER A 5 3.99 72.70 -6.68
CA SER A 5 4.53 71.32 -6.63
C SER A 5 3.66 70.10 -6.24
N ARG A 6 3.43 69.21 -7.22
CA ARG A 6 3.37 67.72 -7.15
C ARG A 6 3.52 67.16 -8.58
N VAL A 7 4.19 66.00 -8.75
CA VAL A 7 4.26 65.22 -10.02
C VAL A 7 4.20 63.71 -9.67
N LEU A 8 3.78 62.88 -10.62
CA LEU A 8 3.32 61.50 -10.45
C LEU A 8 3.97 60.55 -11.49
N THR A 9 4.32 59.32 -11.07
CA THR A 9 4.22 58.01 -11.78
C THR A 9 4.88 57.70 -13.16
N THR A 10 5.76 56.69 -13.12
CA THR A 10 5.85 55.44 -13.94
C THR A 10 6.54 55.38 -15.34
N LEU A 11 7.38 54.34 -15.48
CA LEU A 11 7.93 53.62 -16.66
C LEU A 11 8.87 54.31 -17.69
N GLY A 12 10.01 53.67 -17.98
CA GLY A 12 10.61 53.63 -19.33
C GLY A 12 11.74 54.62 -19.68
N VAL A 13 12.99 54.17 -19.48
CA VAL A 13 14.28 54.50 -20.15
C VAL A 13 14.26 55.45 -21.38
N VAL A 14 15.24 56.38 -21.51
CA VAL A 14 16.11 56.58 -22.71
C VAL A 14 17.15 57.75 -22.59
N LEU A 15 18.40 57.39 -22.93
CA LEU A 15 19.62 58.11 -23.37
C LEU A 15 19.77 59.65 -23.29
N CYS A 16 21.05 60.05 -23.10
CA CYS A 16 21.63 61.21 -23.79
C CYS A 16 22.74 60.74 -24.76
N ALA A 17 22.87 61.36 -25.93
CA ALA A 17 23.68 60.85 -27.05
C ALA A 17 24.71 61.86 -27.57
N LEU A 18 25.89 61.36 -27.94
CA LEU A 18 26.78 61.95 -28.95
C LEU A 18 27.35 60.79 -29.78
N GLY A 19 26.95 60.69 -31.05
CA GLY A 19 27.23 59.50 -31.86
C GLY A 19 28.19 59.74 -33.02
N VAL A 20 28.76 58.64 -33.52
CA VAL A 20 29.18 58.44 -34.92
C VAL A 20 28.83 57.00 -35.30
N THR A 21 28.29 56.81 -36.50
CA THR A 21 27.82 55.54 -37.07
C THR A 21 28.91 54.77 -37.82
N VAL A 22 28.92 53.42 -37.75
CA VAL A 22 29.00 52.48 -38.90
C VAL A 22 28.27 51.17 -38.53
N ALA A 23 27.62 50.51 -39.51
CA ALA A 23 26.89 49.23 -39.42
C ALA A 23 27.85 48.00 -39.33
N ALA A 24 27.49 46.71 -39.21
CA ALA A 24 26.24 45.90 -39.14
C ALA A 24 26.61 44.52 -38.48
N ALA A 25 25.78 43.46 -38.31
CA ALA A 25 24.38 43.14 -38.61
C ALA A 25 23.87 41.96 -37.71
N ALA A 26 22.56 41.64 -37.81
CA ALA A 26 21.88 40.33 -37.65
C ALA A 26 22.26 39.33 -36.51
N ALA A 27 21.23 38.97 -35.72
CA ALA A 27 21.05 37.64 -35.09
C ALA A 27 20.35 36.68 -36.12
N PRO A 28 20.22 35.34 -35.93
CA PRO A 28 19.66 34.70 -34.72
C PRO A 28 20.24 33.32 -34.29
N VAL A 29 19.62 32.81 -33.22
CA VAL A 29 19.63 31.47 -32.56
C VAL A 29 19.77 30.24 -33.48
N ILE A 30 20.47 29.18 -33.01
CA ILE A 30 20.09 27.73 -33.01
C ILE A 30 21.10 26.91 -32.16
N ALA A 31 20.65 25.78 -31.63
CA ALA A 31 21.33 24.88 -30.67
C ALA A 31 22.56 24.11 -31.21
N GLY A 32 23.30 23.44 -30.31
CA GLY A 32 24.34 22.46 -30.63
C GLY A 32 25.18 22.00 -29.43
N THR A 33 25.02 20.73 -29.05
CA THR A 33 25.71 19.98 -28.00
C THR A 33 27.25 19.95 -28.09
N THR A 34 27.94 19.94 -26.94
CA THR A 34 29.17 19.15 -26.69
C THR A 34 29.43 19.02 -25.19
N ALA A 35 29.88 17.84 -24.75
CA ALA A 35 30.19 17.49 -23.37
C ALA A 35 31.24 18.38 -22.68
N GLN A 36 31.13 18.49 -21.36
CA GLN A 36 32.20 18.80 -20.40
C GLN A 36 32.07 17.76 -19.30
N THR A 37 32.91 16.71 -19.30
CA THR A 37 34.23 16.64 -18.60
C THR A 37 34.10 16.74 -17.09
N GLN A 38 34.58 15.69 -16.40
CA GLN A 38 34.68 15.52 -14.94
C GLN A 38 35.03 16.82 -14.20
N PRO A 39 34.58 16.99 -12.94
CA PRO A 39 35.09 18.04 -12.08
C PRO A 39 36.62 17.98 -12.05
N GLN A 40 37.26 19.10 -12.32
CA GLN A 40 38.69 19.26 -12.09
C GLN A 40 38.86 19.64 -10.62
N PRO A 41 39.76 18.98 -9.88
CA PRO A 41 39.97 19.31 -8.47
C PRO A 41 40.32 20.78 -8.34
N HIS A 42 39.58 21.47 -7.48
CA HIS A 42 39.93 22.82 -7.10
C HIS A 42 41.30 22.80 -6.40
N PRO A 43 42.18 23.79 -6.62
CA PRO A 43 43.48 23.81 -5.96
C PRO A 43 43.28 24.17 -4.48
N GLN A 44 43.14 23.13 -3.65
CA GLN A 44 43.02 23.23 -2.19
C GLN A 44 44.10 24.17 -1.61
N GLN A 45 43.70 25.00 -0.66
CA GLN A 45 44.63 25.75 0.17
C GLN A 45 44.95 24.90 1.40
N SER A 46 46.16 24.33 1.44
CA SER A 46 46.63 23.53 2.58
C SER A 46 46.40 24.26 3.91
N HIS A 47 45.66 23.63 4.83
CA HIS A 47 45.47 24.16 6.17
C HIS A 47 46.80 24.26 6.93
N PRO A 48 46.94 25.19 7.88
CA PRO A 48 48.10 25.21 8.76
C PRO A 48 48.08 23.95 9.65
N PRO A 49 49.21 23.25 9.84
CA PRO A 49 49.22 21.96 10.53
C PRO A 49 48.77 22.09 11.99
N VAL A 50 47.75 21.31 12.36
CA VAL A 50 47.19 21.19 13.71
C VAL A 50 48.28 20.79 14.72
N GLU A 51 48.52 21.63 15.73
CA GLU A 51 49.58 21.39 16.71
C GLU A 51 49.12 20.31 17.72
N GLY A 52 49.71 19.12 17.60
CA GLY A 52 49.44 17.95 18.46
C GLY A 52 49.10 16.66 17.72
N LYS A 53 48.71 16.71 16.44
CA LYS A 53 48.35 15.52 15.63
C LYS A 53 49.56 14.81 15.01
N VAL A 54 49.32 13.59 14.50
CA VAL A 54 50.12 13.03 13.40
C VAL A 54 49.56 13.61 12.10
N ASP A 55 50.44 14.11 11.25
CA ASP A 55 50.09 14.63 9.92
C ASP A 55 49.77 13.44 9.01
N ILE A 56 48.52 13.34 8.53
CA ILE A 56 48.01 12.24 7.71
C ILE A 56 47.33 12.89 6.49
N ASP A 57 47.73 12.46 5.29
CA ASP A 57 47.07 12.79 4.03
C ASP A 57 45.94 11.75 3.83
N PRO A 58 44.69 12.12 3.54
CA PRO A 58 43.60 11.17 3.31
C PRO A 58 43.94 10.08 2.29
N SER A 59 44.76 10.39 1.28
CA SER A 59 45.17 9.42 0.25
C SER A 59 46.17 8.34 0.73
N ASP A 60 46.65 8.42 1.98
CA ASP A 60 47.42 7.36 2.67
C ASP A 60 46.52 6.43 3.53
N LEU A 61 45.21 6.69 3.64
CA LEU A 61 44.23 5.83 4.33
C LEU A 61 43.90 4.55 3.50
N PRO A 62 43.35 3.49 4.11
CA PRO A 62 42.65 2.44 3.36
C PRO A 62 41.40 3.04 2.70
N GLY A 63 41.00 2.49 1.54
CA GLY A 63 39.98 3.10 0.67
C GLY A 63 40.56 3.90 -0.49
N ASP A 64 39.71 4.56 -1.27
CA ASP A 64 40.11 5.56 -2.27
C ASP A 64 39.20 6.81 -2.30
N GLY A 65 38.34 6.96 -1.28
CA GLY A 65 37.45 8.11 -1.10
C GLY A 65 36.25 8.15 -2.04
N SER A 66 36.08 7.14 -2.91
CA SER A 66 34.88 7.00 -3.74
C SER A 66 33.71 6.42 -2.95
N GLU A 67 32.47 6.67 -3.38
CA GLU A 67 31.26 6.10 -2.76
C GLU A 67 31.35 4.57 -2.64
N SER A 68 31.84 3.91 -3.69
CA SER A 68 32.01 2.44 -3.74
C SER A 68 33.16 1.88 -2.90
N ASN A 69 34.02 2.74 -2.34
CA ASN A 69 35.21 2.36 -1.57
C ASN A 69 35.69 3.55 -0.72
N PRO A 70 34.92 3.92 0.33
CA PRO A 70 35.21 5.07 1.20
C PRO A 70 36.55 4.95 1.92
N TYR A 71 37.06 6.06 2.46
CA TYR A 71 38.23 6.03 3.31
C TYR A 71 37.90 5.46 4.71
N GLU A 72 38.63 4.42 5.13
CA GLU A 72 38.46 3.77 6.43
C GLU A 72 39.06 4.63 7.58
N ILE A 73 38.23 5.02 8.55
CA ILE A 73 38.64 5.80 9.73
C ILE A 73 38.62 4.92 10.99
N SER A 74 39.78 4.77 11.64
CA SER A 74 39.96 3.92 12.84
C SER A 74 40.31 4.70 14.11
N ASN A 75 40.74 5.97 13.99
CA ASN A 75 41.13 6.79 15.13
C ASN A 75 41.02 8.30 14.89
N VAL A 76 41.13 9.07 15.97
CA VAL A 76 40.89 10.52 15.96
C VAL A 76 41.91 11.35 15.16
N SER A 77 43.10 10.81 14.81
CA SER A 77 44.01 11.53 13.90
C SER A 77 43.58 11.38 12.44
N GLU A 78 43.01 10.23 12.08
CA GLU A 78 42.42 9.96 10.76
C GLU A 78 41.10 10.74 10.62
N LEU A 79 40.27 10.77 11.67
CA LEU A 79 39.04 11.60 11.72
C LEU A 79 39.32 13.09 11.52
N GLN A 80 40.44 13.62 12.04
CA GLN A 80 40.84 15.02 11.80
C GLN A 80 41.37 15.23 10.38
N ALA A 81 41.90 14.18 9.72
CA ALA A 81 42.46 14.30 8.37
C ALA A 81 41.40 14.55 7.28
N MET A 82 40.11 14.29 7.57
CA MET A 82 39.00 14.62 6.67
C MET A 82 38.96 16.11 6.30
N GLU A 83 39.54 16.99 7.14
CA GLU A 83 39.70 18.43 6.86
C GLU A 83 40.53 18.73 5.59
N ASP A 84 41.35 17.77 5.14
CA ASP A 84 42.22 17.90 3.97
C ASP A 84 41.60 17.32 2.67
N ASP A 85 40.44 16.64 2.72
CA ASP A 85 39.69 16.19 1.52
C ASP A 85 38.16 16.12 1.77
N LEU A 86 37.49 17.27 1.64
CA LEU A 86 36.07 17.48 2.01
C LEU A 86 35.04 16.91 1.02
N ASP A 87 35.47 16.55 -0.19
CA ASP A 87 34.61 15.98 -1.25
C ASP A 87 34.62 14.42 -1.21
N ALA A 88 35.45 13.81 -0.36
CA ALA A 88 35.65 12.37 -0.30
C ALA A 88 34.69 11.65 0.67
N ASN A 89 34.45 10.38 0.42
CA ASN A 89 33.58 9.53 1.23
C ASN A 89 34.38 8.83 2.34
N TYR A 90 33.78 8.65 3.50
CA TYR A 90 34.41 8.13 4.71
C TYR A 90 33.52 7.13 5.45
N GLU A 91 34.12 6.10 6.05
CA GLU A 91 33.43 5.17 6.95
C GLU A 91 34.22 4.95 8.25
N LEU A 92 33.52 4.72 9.37
CA LEU A 92 34.16 4.25 10.60
C LEU A 92 34.33 2.73 10.58
N VAL A 93 35.54 2.25 10.88
CA VAL A 93 35.84 0.80 11.01
C VAL A 93 36.06 0.35 12.47
N SER A 94 36.01 1.29 13.43
CA SER A 94 36.07 1.00 14.88
C SER A 94 35.64 2.18 15.74
N ASP A 95 35.18 1.92 16.97
CA ASP A 95 34.93 2.95 17.99
C ASP A 95 36.17 3.86 18.20
N ILE A 96 35.95 5.17 18.28
CA ILE A 96 36.99 6.19 18.45
C ILE A 96 36.97 6.77 19.87
N ASP A 97 38.12 6.69 20.56
CA ASP A 97 38.40 7.48 21.77
C ASP A 97 39.02 8.82 21.38
N ALA A 98 38.18 9.86 21.32
CA ALA A 98 38.57 11.22 20.96
C ALA A 98 39.10 12.04 22.16
N SER A 99 39.31 11.46 23.34
CA SER A 99 39.83 12.18 24.52
C SER A 99 41.20 12.85 24.33
N GLN A 100 41.95 12.45 23.28
CA GLN A 100 43.20 13.08 22.88
C GLN A 100 43.01 14.52 22.35
N THR A 101 41.82 14.84 21.83
CA THR A 101 41.48 16.18 21.29
C THR A 101 41.62 17.27 22.34
N ALA A 102 41.48 16.95 23.64
CA ALA A 102 41.80 17.83 24.76
C ALA A 102 43.21 18.48 24.72
N GLN A 103 44.13 17.95 23.91
CA GLN A 103 45.49 18.47 23.71
C GLN A 103 45.71 19.09 22.34
N PHE A 104 44.77 18.95 21.40
CA PHE A 104 44.87 19.50 20.05
C PHE A 104 44.69 21.03 20.09
N ASN A 105 45.27 21.72 19.10
CA ASN A 105 45.03 23.15 18.85
C ASN A 105 45.31 24.07 20.06
N ASP A 106 46.41 23.82 20.78
CA ASP A 106 46.77 24.48 22.06
C ASP A 106 45.77 24.21 23.22
N GLY A 107 45.07 23.07 23.16
CA GLY A 107 44.02 22.68 24.11
C GLY A 107 42.63 23.24 23.76
N ARG A 108 42.41 23.59 22.49
CA ARG A 108 41.10 24.04 21.95
C ARG A 108 40.27 22.91 21.34
N GLY A 109 40.72 21.66 21.42
CA GLY A 109 39.95 20.54 20.89
C GLY A 109 40.22 20.24 19.41
N PHE A 110 39.42 19.31 18.89
CA PHE A 110 39.31 18.96 17.47
C PHE A 110 38.92 20.20 16.65
N ASP A 111 39.37 20.32 15.40
CA ASP A 111 38.90 21.37 14.47
C ASP A 111 37.73 20.85 13.64
N PRO A 112 36.58 21.55 13.57
CA PRO A 112 35.44 21.11 12.77
C PRO A 112 35.84 20.81 11.32
N VAL A 113 35.36 19.69 10.79
CA VAL A 113 35.55 19.32 9.38
C VAL A 113 34.57 20.13 8.53
N GLY A 114 35.06 20.76 7.47
CA GLY A 114 34.26 21.72 6.71
C GLY A 114 34.01 23.01 7.51
N ASP A 115 35.07 23.71 7.94
CA ASP A 115 34.94 25.06 8.50
C ASP A 115 34.93 26.12 7.38
N GLY A 116 34.94 27.42 7.71
CA GLY A 116 34.90 28.52 6.73
C GLY A 116 36.07 28.64 5.73
N SER A 117 36.82 27.55 5.50
CA SER A 117 37.70 27.27 4.37
C SER A 117 37.00 26.59 3.18
N GLY A 118 35.90 25.87 3.42
CA GLY A 118 35.08 25.14 2.44
C GLY A 118 34.21 24.08 3.13
N ASP A 119 33.11 23.69 2.48
CA ASP A 119 32.03 22.92 3.10
C ASP A 119 32.23 21.41 2.91
N PHE A 120 31.76 20.58 3.85
CA PHE A 120 31.83 19.10 3.71
C PHE A 120 30.74 18.60 2.76
N GLN A 121 31.15 17.97 1.64
CA GLN A 121 30.26 17.52 0.55
C GLN A 121 30.33 16.01 0.28
N GLY A 122 31.27 15.28 0.90
CA GLY A 122 31.35 13.82 0.80
C GLY A 122 30.42 13.11 1.80
N ASN A 123 30.23 11.80 1.65
CA ASN A 123 29.41 11.03 2.60
C ASN A 123 30.22 10.55 3.82
N PHE A 124 29.57 10.42 4.98
CA PHE A 124 30.17 9.89 6.21
C PHE A 124 29.26 8.86 6.88
N ASP A 125 29.66 7.58 6.87
CA ASP A 125 28.98 6.52 7.61
C ASP A 125 29.70 6.17 8.92
N GLY A 126 28.99 6.30 10.04
CA GLY A 126 29.44 5.87 11.35
C GLY A 126 29.47 4.34 11.55
N ASN A 127 28.86 3.55 10.66
CA ASN A 127 28.74 2.09 10.67
C ASN A 127 28.38 1.50 12.07
N GLY A 128 27.56 2.25 12.83
CA GLY A 128 27.14 1.91 14.20
C GLY A 128 28.28 1.86 15.24
N PHE A 129 29.40 2.54 14.98
CA PHE A 129 30.50 2.79 15.91
C PHE A 129 30.32 4.13 16.64
N GLN A 130 30.96 4.25 17.81
CA GLN A 130 30.86 5.45 18.65
C GLN A 130 32.14 6.30 18.60
N ILE A 131 31.95 7.62 18.54
CA ILE A 131 33.01 8.60 18.80
C ILE A 131 32.80 9.16 20.21
N THR A 132 33.75 8.89 21.11
CA THR A 132 33.61 9.17 22.54
C THR A 132 34.55 10.28 23.01
N GLN A 133 34.10 11.12 23.94
CA GLN A 133 34.91 12.18 24.58
C GLN A 133 35.46 13.24 23.60
N LEU A 134 34.71 13.57 22.54
CA LEU A 134 35.05 14.63 21.59
C LEU A 134 34.96 16.01 22.27
N ILE A 135 36.06 16.77 22.25
CA ILE A 135 36.14 18.12 22.82
C ILE A 135 36.40 19.12 21.69
N ILE A 136 35.61 20.20 21.65
CA ILE A 136 35.76 21.32 20.71
C ILE A 136 35.50 22.63 21.46
N ASP A 137 36.51 23.50 21.60
CA ASP A 137 36.36 24.85 22.16
C ASP A 137 36.80 25.90 21.13
N ARG A 138 35.83 26.42 20.38
CA ARG A 138 36.01 27.57 19.48
C ARG A 138 35.67 28.91 20.17
N GLY A 139 35.27 28.87 21.44
CA GLY A 139 35.02 30.05 22.28
C GLY A 139 33.95 31.00 21.75
N THR A 140 33.94 32.24 22.26
CA THR A 140 32.91 33.27 21.95
C THR A 140 33.06 33.93 20.56
N SER A 141 33.74 33.26 19.63
CA SER A 141 33.88 33.70 18.23
C SER A 141 33.96 32.53 17.25
N GLY A 142 33.67 31.31 17.70
CA GLY A 142 33.46 30.17 16.81
C GLY A 142 32.08 30.25 16.18
N GLU A 143 32.03 30.45 14.88
CA GLU A 143 30.82 30.25 14.10
C GLU A 143 30.91 28.83 13.50
N GLU A 144 29.76 28.19 13.26
CA GLU A 144 29.63 26.87 12.62
C GLU A 144 30.48 25.76 13.29
N VAL A 145 30.01 25.28 14.45
CA VAL A 145 30.79 24.40 15.35
C VAL A 145 30.08 23.08 15.65
N GLY A 146 30.68 21.98 15.21
CA GLY A 146 30.36 20.59 15.54
C GLY A 146 31.54 19.68 15.19
N LEU A 147 31.34 18.36 15.11
CA LEU A 147 32.30 17.46 14.43
C LEU A 147 32.53 17.95 12.99
N PHE A 148 31.44 18.31 12.31
CA PHE A 148 31.42 19.10 11.09
C PHE A 148 31.08 20.56 11.40
N GLY A 149 31.64 21.51 10.63
CA GLY A 149 31.28 22.92 10.71
C GLY A 149 30.02 23.18 9.89
N GLU A 150 30.19 23.17 8.58
CA GLU A 150 29.19 23.34 7.52
C GLU A 150 29.17 22.09 6.63
N VAL A 151 27.97 21.68 6.22
CA VAL A 151 27.71 20.49 5.39
C VAL A 151 26.75 20.87 4.26
N ASP A 152 27.11 20.52 3.03
CA ASP A 152 26.41 20.86 1.78
C ASP A 152 26.24 19.59 0.94
N SER A 153 25.02 19.29 0.46
CA SER A 153 24.74 18.21 -0.50
C SER A 153 25.22 16.80 -0.10
N ALA A 154 25.37 16.52 1.20
CA ALA A 154 26.02 15.31 1.71
C ALA A 154 25.08 14.36 2.48
N VAL A 155 25.48 13.09 2.62
CA VAL A 155 24.83 12.10 3.51
C VAL A 155 25.71 11.81 4.73
N ILE A 156 25.17 12.02 5.93
CA ILE A 156 25.81 11.64 7.20
C ILE A 156 24.92 10.64 7.93
N GLU A 157 25.40 9.43 8.14
CA GLU A 157 24.60 8.35 8.73
C GLU A 157 25.31 7.57 9.85
N SER A 158 24.53 6.88 10.69
CA SER A 158 25.01 5.93 11.71
C SER A 158 25.97 6.50 12.78
N VAL A 159 26.07 7.83 12.91
CA VAL A 159 27.06 8.49 13.79
C VAL A 159 26.56 8.59 15.22
N HIS A 160 27.29 7.97 16.15
CA HIS A 160 26.96 8.01 17.59
C HIS A 160 28.05 8.75 18.39
N LEU A 161 27.72 9.94 18.90
CA LEU A 161 28.63 10.78 19.69
C LEU A 161 28.32 10.62 21.19
N ASP A 162 29.27 10.14 21.98
CA ASP A 162 29.11 10.02 23.44
C ASP A 162 30.07 10.92 24.24
N SER A 163 29.59 11.46 25.36
CA SER A 163 30.35 12.25 26.31
C SER A 163 31.05 13.48 25.69
N VAL A 164 30.42 14.17 24.74
CA VAL A 164 31.00 15.36 24.08
C VAL A 164 31.05 16.60 24.97
N ASP A 165 32.00 17.51 24.73
CA ASP A 165 32.06 18.85 25.35
C ASP A 165 32.41 19.90 24.28
N ILE A 166 31.37 20.58 23.77
CA ILE A 166 31.45 21.43 22.58
C ILE A 166 31.01 22.85 22.92
N THR A 167 31.87 23.83 22.62
CA THR A 167 31.67 25.25 22.89
C THR A 167 31.97 26.10 21.66
N GLY A 168 30.99 26.92 21.25
CA GLY A 168 31.10 27.89 20.16
C GLY A 168 30.31 29.17 20.44
N ASN A 169 29.97 29.91 19.39
CA ASN A 169 29.19 31.15 19.45
C ASN A 169 27.93 31.08 18.60
N ARG A 170 28.06 30.76 17.32
CA ARG A 170 26.96 30.69 16.34
C ARG A 170 26.90 29.30 15.76
N SER A 171 25.68 28.79 15.50
CA SER A 171 25.44 27.53 14.79
C SER A 171 26.26 26.40 15.42
N VAL A 172 25.88 26.00 16.65
CA VAL A 172 26.63 25.05 17.47
C VAL A 172 25.79 23.79 17.69
N GLY A 173 26.32 22.65 17.28
CA GLY A 173 25.74 21.31 17.49
C GLY A 173 26.82 20.31 17.91
N ALA A 174 26.43 19.08 18.24
CA ALA A 174 27.40 18.02 18.50
C ALA A 174 27.97 17.42 17.21
N LEU A 175 27.09 17.16 16.23
CA LEU A 175 27.43 16.57 14.95
C LEU A 175 27.82 17.65 13.94
N ALA A 176 26.96 18.65 13.71
CA ALA A 176 27.24 19.72 12.75
C ALA A 176 26.88 21.11 13.31
N GLY A 177 27.60 22.13 12.89
CA GLY A 177 27.21 23.51 13.13
C GLY A 177 26.01 23.91 12.27
N PHE A 178 26.12 23.70 10.96
CA PHE A 178 25.13 24.07 9.96
C PHE A 178 24.97 22.97 8.89
N LEU A 179 23.75 22.75 8.43
CA LEU A 179 23.42 21.89 7.27
C LEU A 179 22.69 22.74 6.24
N GLU A 180 23.09 22.65 4.98
CA GLU A 180 22.41 23.29 3.86
C GLU A 180 22.32 22.40 2.61
N GLN A 181 21.55 22.85 1.62
CA GLN A 181 21.49 22.33 0.25
C GLN A 181 21.25 20.80 0.20
N ASP A 182 20.03 20.36 0.52
CA ASP A 182 19.55 18.96 0.38
C ASP A 182 20.35 17.90 1.20
N THR A 183 21.17 18.34 2.16
CA THR A 183 21.93 17.46 3.07
C THR A 183 20.99 16.54 3.87
N THR A 184 21.38 15.26 4.01
CA THR A 184 20.63 14.24 4.75
C THR A 184 21.42 13.68 5.93
N VAL A 185 20.84 13.76 7.13
CA VAL A 185 21.39 13.21 8.37
C VAL A 185 20.45 12.14 8.93
N ARG A 186 20.86 10.86 9.00
CA ARG A 186 20.00 9.76 9.49
C ARG A 186 20.65 8.77 10.46
N ARG A 187 19.86 8.20 11.37
CA ARG A 187 20.28 7.19 12.38
C ARG A 187 21.45 7.67 13.27
N VAL A 188 21.41 8.93 13.73
CA VAL A 188 22.50 9.55 14.51
C VAL A 188 22.12 9.80 15.98
N SER A 189 23.10 9.80 16.89
CA SER A 189 22.86 10.13 18.30
C SER A 189 23.95 11.01 18.92
N ALA A 190 23.58 11.82 19.91
CA ALA A 190 24.50 12.66 20.66
C ALA A 190 24.22 12.68 22.17
N ASN A 191 25.27 12.47 22.98
CA ASN A 191 25.30 12.67 24.42
C ASN A 191 26.43 13.64 24.80
N GLY A 192 26.10 14.68 25.56
CA GLY A 192 27.14 15.51 26.18
C GLY A 192 26.70 16.92 26.58
N SER A 193 27.65 17.84 26.49
CA SER A 193 27.48 19.27 26.78
C SER A 193 27.71 20.08 25.51
N VAL A 194 26.71 20.87 25.10
CA VAL A 194 26.84 21.82 23.98
C VAL A 194 26.53 23.24 24.47
N SER A 195 27.42 24.19 24.20
CA SER A 195 27.29 25.59 24.62
C SER A 195 27.52 26.55 23.45
N GLY A 196 26.56 27.45 23.21
CA GLY A 196 26.64 28.51 22.20
C GLY A 196 25.99 29.81 22.66
N GLU A 197 25.74 30.73 21.72
CA GLU A 197 24.97 31.96 21.94
C GLU A 197 23.79 32.06 20.97
N ILE A 198 24.01 31.75 19.69
CA ILE A 198 23.04 31.81 18.59
C ILE A 198 22.96 30.42 17.96
N ASN A 199 21.75 29.94 17.66
CA ASN A 199 21.48 28.66 16.99
C ASN A 199 22.24 27.49 17.63
N THR A 200 21.82 27.09 18.84
CA THR A 200 22.48 26.03 19.62
C THR A 200 21.56 24.81 19.76
N GLY A 201 21.93 23.70 19.15
CA GLY A 201 21.24 22.41 19.29
C GLY A 201 22.09 21.39 20.03
N GLY A 202 21.47 20.28 20.46
CA GLY A 202 22.22 19.15 21.03
C GLY A 202 22.89 18.28 19.97
N LEU A 203 22.46 18.37 18.71
CA LEU A 203 23.01 17.64 17.58
C LEU A 203 23.44 18.60 16.47
N ILE A 204 22.55 19.51 16.04
CA ILE A 204 22.78 20.43 14.92
C ILE A 204 22.56 21.88 15.36
N GLY A 205 23.42 22.82 14.98
CA GLY A 205 23.21 24.24 15.27
C GLY A 205 22.02 24.83 14.51
N ALA A 206 22.03 24.74 13.18
CA ALA A 206 20.89 25.08 12.32
C ALA A 206 20.76 24.12 11.12
N VAL A 207 19.52 23.90 10.69
CA VAL A 207 19.15 23.11 9.50
C VAL A 207 18.49 24.07 8.51
N GLU A 208 19.01 24.17 7.28
CA GLU A 208 18.43 24.93 6.18
C GLU A 208 18.20 24.00 4.97
N ASP A 209 16.97 23.93 4.46
CA ASP A 209 16.59 23.13 3.28
C ASP A 209 17.25 21.71 3.23
N SER A 210 17.18 20.98 4.36
CA SER A 210 17.90 19.72 4.62
C SER A 210 17.08 18.78 5.51
N THR A 211 17.40 17.47 5.54
CA THR A 211 16.64 16.45 6.28
C THR A 211 17.43 15.86 7.46
N VAL A 212 16.78 15.77 8.64
CA VAL A 212 17.29 15.08 9.82
C VAL A 212 16.26 14.03 10.28
N LYS A 213 16.64 12.75 10.23
CA LYS A 213 15.77 11.58 10.47
C LYS A 213 16.36 10.64 11.53
N ALA A 214 15.51 9.97 12.31
CA ALA A 214 15.92 8.94 13.27
C ALA A 214 17.04 9.41 14.23
N ALA A 215 17.00 10.67 14.65
CA ALA A 215 18.06 11.30 15.42
C ALA A 215 17.71 11.38 16.92
N SER A 216 18.67 11.19 17.82
CA SER A 216 18.42 11.25 19.27
C SER A 216 19.46 12.05 20.06
N THR A 217 19.01 12.85 21.04
CA THR A 217 19.93 13.62 21.91
C THR A 217 19.67 13.45 23.41
N THR A 218 20.75 13.51 24.17
CA THR A 218 20.76 13.51 25.63
C THR A 218 21.87 14.42 26.18
N GLY A 219 21.78 14.81 27.46
CA GLY A 219 22.77 15.67 28.11
C GLY A 219 22.25 17.09 28.34
N SER A 220 23.03 18.12 27.98
CA SER A 220 22.65 19.53 28.21
C SER A 220 23.09 20.49 27.11
N VAL A 221 22.18 21.39 26.73
CA VAL A 221 22.41 22.46 25.75
C VAL A 221 22.17 23.82 26.41
N THR A 222 23.12 24.75 26.28
CA THR A 222 23.00 26.12 26.77
C THR A 222 23.25 27.12 25.64
N GLY A 223 22.33 28.08 25.47
CA GLY A 223 22.45 29.14 24.46
C GLY A 223 21.75 30.43 24.88
N SER A 224 21.66 31.41 23.97
CA SER A 224 21.04 32.72 24.27
C SER A 224 19.84 33.09 23.40
N THR A 225 19.84 32.77 22.10
CA THR A 225 18.81 33.24 21.15
C THR A 225 17.87 32.12 20.70
N ASP A 226 18.41 31.07 20.10
CA ASP A 226 17.66 29.93 19.57
C ASP A 226 18.31 28.67 20.10
N VAL A 227 17.60 27.96 20.97
CA VAL A 227 18.18 26.84 21.73
C VAL A 227 17.21 25.64 21.71
N GLY A 228 17.63 24.55 21.08
CA GLY A 228 16.86 23.31 21.02
C GLY A 228 17.61 22.13 21.61
N GLY A 229 16.88 21.10 22.02
CA GLY A 229 17.52 19.87 22.50
C GLY A 229 18.17 19.06 21.38
N LEU A 230 17.70 19.20 20.13
CA LEU A 230 18.24 18.54 18.94
C LEU A 230 18.79 19.57 17.95
N ALA A 231 17.96 20.52 17.49
CA ALA A 231 18.36 21.57 16.54
C ALA A 231 18.17 22.98 17.13
N GLY A 232 19.12 23.89 16.94
CA GLY A 232 18.95 25.30 17.34
C GLY A 232 17.88 26.01 16.50
N GLN A 233 17.97 25.91 15.17
CA GLN A 233 16.94 26.36 14.23
C GLN A 233 16.66 25.29 13.17
N ASN A 234 15.45 25.33 12.60
CA ASN A 234 15.08 24.62 11.39
C ASN A 234 14.39 25.60 10.42
N VAL A 235 14.87 25.68 9.18
CA VAL A 235 14.46 26.64 8.15
C VAL A 235 14.25 25.90 6.84
N GLY A 236 13.01 25.74 6.37
CA GLY A 236 12.69 24.89 5.20
C GLY A 236 12.88 23.38 5.39
N GLY A 237 13.87 22.97 6.20
CA GLY A 237 14.23 21.57 6.45
C GLY A 237 13.21 20.73 7.20
N ILE A 238 13.46 19.43 7.17
CA ILE A 238 12.59 18.37 7.70
C ILE A 238 13.27 17.73 8.91
N ILE A 239 12.61 17.73 10.07
CA ILE A 239 13.05 16.99 11.26
C ILE A 239 11.99 15.93 11.59
N THR A 240 12.33 14.66 11.35
CA THR A 240 11.39 13.53 11.48
C THR A 240 11.94 12.40 12.36
N GLN A 241 11.05 11.59 12.93
CA GLN A 241 11.39 10.38 13.69
C GLN A 241 12.46 10.59 14.77
N SER A 242 12.49 11.77 15.39
CA SER A 242 13.62 12.22 16.21
C SER A 242 13.23 12.49 17.66
N SER A 243 14.19 12.39 18.57
CA SER A 243 13.95 12.50 20.01
C SER A 243 14.98 13.36 20.76
N SER A 244 14.53 14.00 21.84
CA SER A 244 15.42 14.75 22.74
C SER A 244 15.04 14.53 24.20
N GLN A 245 16.00 14.02 24.97
CA GLN A 245 15.93 13.96 26.45
C GLN A 245 16.85 15.01 27.09
N THR A 246 17.30 15.97 26.29
CA THR A 246 18.33 16.97 26.62
C THR A 246 17.81 18.09 27.51
N THR A 247 18.61 18.51 28.48
CA THR A 247 18.32 19.68 29.32
C THR A 247 18.68 20.97 28.57
N VAL A 248 17.67 21.74 28.17
CA VAL A 248 17.80 22.95 27.34
C VAL A 248 17.69 24.21 28.18
N THR A 249 18.67 25.11 28.09
CA THR A 249 18.68 26.40 28.79
C THR A 249 18.97 27.57 27.83
N ALA A 250 17.93 28.34 27.48
CA ALA A 250 18.10 29.64 26.83
C ALA A 250 18.25 30.75 27.88
N THR A 251 19.42 31.38 27.92
CA THR A 251 19.75 32.38 28.95
C THR A 251 19.14 33.75 28.65
N GLY A 252 19.25 34.20 27.39
CA GLY A 252 18.75 35.46 26.85
C GLY A 252 19.60 36.68 27.24
N GLU A 253 20.36 37.25 26.30
CA GLU A 253 21.09 38.50 26.50
C GLU A 253 20.19 39.76 26.43
N GLN A 254 20.52 40.76 27.25
CA GLN A 254 19.93 42.11 27.23
C GLN A 254 20.79 43.08 26.41
N GLN A 255 20.57 43.12 25.09
CA GLN A 255 21.19 44.10 24.19
C GLN A 255 20.45 45.45 24.20
N GLY A 256 20.67 46.24 25.26
CA GLY A 256 20.22 47.64 25.33
C GLY A 256 18.77 47.83 25.79
N SER A 257 17.95 48.54 25.01
CA SER A 257 16.54 48.82 25.34
C SER A 257 15.54 47.98 24.53
N GLY A 258 16.02 46.94 23.84
CA GLY A 258 15.23 45.96 23.13
C GLY A 258 15.55 44.57 23.68
N LEU A 259 14.52 43.75 23.85
CA LEU A 259 14.66 42.38 24.34
C LEU A 259 14.93 41.46 23.14
N VAL A 260 16.02 40.69 23.17
CA VAL A 260 16.27 39.65 22.16
C VAL A 260 15.30 38.49 22.40
N SER A 261 14.77 37.91 21.32
CA SER A 261 13.90 36.72 21.39
C SER A 261 14.72 35.50 21.78
N ALA A 262 14.69 35.14 23.06
CA ALA A 262 15.27 33.89 23.56
C ALA A 262 14.23 32.77 23.42
N ARG A 263 14.24 32.12 22.26
CA ARG A 263 13.44 30.96 21.89
C ARG A 263 14.09 29.68 22.42
N ALA A 264 13.27 28.83 23.03
CA ALA A 264 13.70 27.56 23.57
C ALA A 264 12.67 26.46 23.28
N GLY A 265 13.13 25.34 22.75
CA GLY A 265 12.30 24.14 22.57
C GLY A 265 12.99 22.90 23.11
N GLY A 266 12.21 21.92 23.59
CA GLY A 266 12.76 20.63 23.99
C GLY A 266 13.37 19.86 22.80
N LEU A 267 12.90 20.11 21.57
CA LEU A 267 13.46 19.53 20.34
C LEU A 267 14.17 20.60 19.48
N ILE A 268 13.47 21.67 19.10
CA ILE A 268 13.94 22.70 18.16
C ILE A 268 13.84 24.08 18.79
N GLY A 269 14.84 24.96 18.68
CA GLY A 269 14.72 26.33 19.21
C GLY A 269 13.63 27.15 18.52
N GLY A 270 13.70 27.24 17.19
CA GLY A 270 12.66 27.85 16.34
C GLY A 270 12.55 27.20 14.96
N ASN A 271 11.32 27.13 14.44
CA ASN A 271 10.93 26.44 13.21
C ASN A 271 10.33 27.47 12.22
N PHE A 272 10.94 27.63 11.04
CA PHE A 272 10.71 28.77 10.14
C PHE A 272 10.59 28.38 8.66
N ASN A 273 9.85 29.18 7.88
CA ASN A 273 9.82 29.14 6.41
C ASN A 273 9.57 27.73 5.85
N ASN A 274 8.36 27.22 6.00
CA ASN A 274 7.90 25.90 5.51
C ASN A 274 8.54 24.68 6.19
N ALA A 275 9.47 24.86 7.13
CA ALA A 275 10.11 23.79 7.90
C ALA A 275 9.11 22.80 8.50
N ILE A 276 9.39 21.51 8.35
CA ILE A 276 8.53 20.41 8.80
C ILE A 276 9.13 19.77 10.05
N THR A 277 8.29 19.48 11.04
CA THR A 277 8.66 18.66 12.19
C THR A 277 7.57 17.63 12.46
N ASN A 278 7.86 16.35 12.25
CA ASN A 278 6.89 15.28 12.46
C ASN A 278 7.44 14.04 13.18
N GLN A 279 6.53 13.19 13.66
CA GLN A 279 6.85 11.89 14.29
C GLN A 279 7.96 11.98 15.37
N SER A 280 8.01 13.07 16.15
CA SER A 280 9.17 13.41 16.99
C SER A 280 8.79 13.81 18.41
N TYR A 281 9.68 13.63 19.40
CA TYR A 281 9.33 13.86 20.80
C TYR A 281 10.42 14.47 21.68
N ALA A 282 10.00 15.17 22.74
CA ALA A 282 10.91 15.76 23.72
C ALA A 282 10.50 15.43 25.17
N THR A 283 11.38 14.75 25.90
CA THR A 283 11.23 14.44 27.34
C THR A 283 12.18 15.25 28.23
N GLY A 284 13.17 15.92 27.63
CA GLY A 284 14.13 16.79 28.32
C GLY A 284 13.50 18.08 28.85
N SER A 285 14.04 18.61 29.96
CA SER A 285 13.56 19.88 30.53
C SER A 285 14.04 21.08 29.71
N VAL A 286 13.15 22.05 29.49
CA VAL A 286 13.44 23.27 28.73
C VAL A 286 13.14 24.51 29.56
N SER A 287 14.09 25.45 29.61
CA SER A 287 13.93 26.76 30.27
C SER A 287 14.33 27.88 29.31
N GLY A 288 13.51 28.92 29.22
CA GLY A 288 13.74 30.04 28.31
C GLY A 288 12.80 31.21 28.55
N ARG A 289 12.70 32.14 27.61
CA ARG A 289 11.69 33.21 27.66
C ARG A 289 10.48 32.85 26.80
N LYS A 290 10.71 32.59 25.52
CA LYS A 290 9.70 32.15 24.56
C LYS A 290 9.87 30.64 24.39
N VAL A 291 9.04 29.85 25.06
CA VAL A 291 9.37 28.45 25.36
C VAL A 291 8.24 27.47 24.99
N GLY A 292 8.59 26.35 24.35
CA GLY A 292 7.66 25.26 24.10
C GLY A 292 8.28 23.89 24.35
N GLY A 293 7.46 22.87 24.58
CA GLY A 293 7.95 21.51 24.79
C GLY A 293 8.63 20.91 23.55
N ILE A 294 8.14 21.21 22.33
CA ILE A 294 8.81 20.87 21.07
C ILE A 294 9.59 22.07 20.53
N THR A 295 8.93 23.22 20.30
CA THR A 295 9.58 24.44 19.78
C THR A 295 9.17 25.73 20.47
N GLY A 296 10.10 26.69 20.56
CA GLY A 296 9.82 28.03 21.08
C GLY A 296 8.99 28.89 20.13
N GLU A 297 9.17 28.74 18.81
CA GLU A 297 8.46 29.50 17.78
C GLU A 297 8.21 28.63 16.54
N ASN A 298 6.99 28.72 15.98
CA ASN A 298 6.64 28.14 14.68
C ASN A 298 6.09 29.25 13.76
N TYR A 299 6.69 29.43 12.57
CA TYR A 299 6.51 30.65 11.77
C TYR A 299 6.56 30.40 10.25
N ASN A 300 5.74 31.13 9.50
CA ASN A 300 5.73 31.21 8.02
C ASN A 300 5.66 29.84 7.33
N GLY A 301 4.46 29.29 7.18
CA GLY A 301 4.20 28.01 6.50
C GLY A 301 4.64 26.74 7.25
N SER A 302 5.56 26.87 8.22
CA SER A 302 6.12 25.75 8.97
C SER A 302 5.09 24.89 9.70
N GLN A 303 5.33 23.58 9.72
CA GLN A 303 4.35 22.57 10.12
C GLN A 303 4.87 21.69 11.25
N ILE A 304 4.03 21.40 12.23
CA ILE A 304 4.33 20.46 13.32
C ILE A 304 3.19 19.44 13.40
N SER A 305 3.49 18.15 13.29
CA SER A 305 2.48 17.08 13.38
C SER A 305 3.00 15.83 14.08
N HIS A 306 2.13 15.00 14.66
CA HIS A 306 2.55 13.69 15.20
C HIS A 306 3.69 13.79 16.23
N THR A 307 3.73 14.87 17.02
CA THR A 307 4.79 15.10 18.01
C THR A 307 4.29 15.07 19.45
N TYR A 308 5.16 14.81 20.43
CA TYR A 308 4.78 15.01 21.83
C TYR A 308 5.87 15.55 22.76
N ALA A 309 5.45 16.32 23.76
CA ALA A 309 6.31 16.84 24.81
C ALA A 309 5.93 16.31 26.20
N ALA A 310 6.92 15.81 26.94
CA ALA A 310 6.78 15.31 28.31
C ALA A 310 7.88 15.79 29.28
N GLY A 311 8.74 16.71 28.84
CA GLY A 311 9.71 17.41 29.70
C GLY A 311 9.14 18.67 30.34
N SER A 312 9.74 19.13 31.45
CA SER A 312 9.28 20.35 32.16
C SER A 312 9.57 21.62 31.38
N VAL A 313 8.59 22.52 31.26
CA VAL A 313 8.68 23.78 30.50
C VAL A 313 8.66 24.97 31.47
N ASP A 314 9.81 25.62 31.69
CA ASP A 314 9.99 26.70 32.67
C ASP A 314 10.16 28.09 32.02
N GLU A 315 9.21 29.00 32.29
CA GLU A 315 9.16 30.35 31.72
C GLU A 315 9.87 31.42 32.56
N ARG A 316 10.82 32.14 31.96
CA ARG A 316 11.45 33.33 32.56
C ARG A 316 10.59 34.60 32.44
N THR A 317 9.36 34.51 32.94
CA THR A 317 8.40 35.60 33.24
C THR A 317 8.42 36.82 32.29
N ASP A 318 7.67 36.76 31.19
CA ASP A 318 7.08 37.89 30.40
C ASP A 318 6.77 37.55 28.92
N ALA A 319 6.97 36.29 28.51
CA ALA A 319 6.86 35.84 27.12
C ALA A 319 6.02 34.54 27.01
N PRO A 320 5.62 34.12 25.79
CA PRO A 320 4.76 32.95 25.59
C PRO A 320 5.40 31.64 26.02
N ALA A 321 4.62 30.81 26.71
CA ALA A 321 4.97 29.44 27.09
C ALA A 321 3.87 28.47 26.65
N GLY A 322 4.24 27.29 26.15
CA GLY A 322 3.28 26.32 25.66
C GLY A 322 3.72 24.87 25.80
N GLY A 323 2.75 23.97 25.86
CA GLY A 323 2.98 22.52 25.98
C GLY A 323 3.77 21.92 24.81
N VAL A 324 3.42 22.26 23.57
CA VAL A 324 4.15 21.85 22.35
C VAL A 324 4.87 23.05 21.74
N VAL A 325 4.15 24.15 21.51
CA VAL A 325 4.65 25.36 20.84
C VAL A 325 4.44 26.58 21.73
N GLY A 326 5.50 27.37 21.92
CA GLY A 326 5.42 28.63 22.68
C GLY A 326 4.57 29.71 22.00
N ASP A 327 4.76 29.92 20.69
CA ASP A 327 4.03 30.88 19.86
C ASP A 327 3.97 30.35 18.42
N ASN A 328 2.76 30.21 17.88
CA ASN A 328 2.53 29.69 16.55
C ASN A 328 1.93 30.80 15.68
N LEU A 329 2.76 31.45 14.87
CA LEU A 329 2.35 32.64 14.14
C LEU A 329 1.38 32.32 12.98
N ARG A 330 0.10 32.60 13.22
CA ARG A 330 -1.00 32.43 12.25
C ARG A 330 -1.25 33.65 11.36
N THR A 331 -0.56 34.77 11.59
CA THR A 331 -0.74 36.03 10.86
C THR A 331 0.58 36.77 10.72
N CYS A 332 0.85 37.32 9.53
CA CYS A 332 2.04 38.12 9.25
C CYS A 332 2.29 39.19 10.35
N PRO A 333 3.46 39.20 11.02
CA PRO A 333 3.74 40.14 12.11
C PRO A 333 4.04 41.57 11.61
N PHE A 334 4.21 41.75 10.30
CA PHE A 334 4.42 43.05 9.66
C PHE A 334 3.08 43.73 9.33
N GLN A 335 3.14 44.96 8.79
CA GLN A 335 1.89 45.63 8.39
C GLN A 335 1.24 44.86 7.22
N PRO A 336 -0.09 44.62 7.24
CA PRO A 336 -0.79 43.77 6.24
C PRO A 336 -0.94 44.40 4.84
N ASP A 337 -0.13 45.42 4.53
CA ASP A 337 -0.02 46.13 3.25
C ASP A 337 1.48 46.35 2.93
N SER A 338 2.34 45.47 3.45
CA SER A 338 3.78 45.46 3.22
C SER A 338 4.15 44.26 2.37
N GLN A 339 5.11 44.43 1.46
CA GLN A 339 5.58 43.36 0.55
C GLN A 339 6.20 42.16 1.28
N LEU A 340 6.41 42.26 2.61
CA LEU A 340 6.87 41.17 3.47
C LEU A 340 5.75 40.20 3.87
N CYS A 341 4.48 40.56 3.64
CA CYS A 341 3.33 39.67 3.85
C CYS A 341 2.82 39.02 2.57
N ASP A 342 3.35 39.39 1.39
CA ASP A 342 2.90 38.86 0.09
C ASP A 342 3.27 37.37 -0.07
N ASN A 343 4.31 36.91 0.64
CA ASN A 343 4.81 35.52 0.67
C ASN A 343 4.66 34.88 2.07
N TYR A 344 3.70 35.35 2.89
CA TYR A 344 3.52 34.83 4.25
C TYR A 344 2.47 33.73 4.31
N GLU A 345 2.86 32.54 4.78
CA GLU A 345 1.94 31.42 5.04
C GLU A 345 1.73 31.18 6.54
N ALA A 346 0.56 30.65 6.92
CA ALA A 346 0.22 30.47 8.33
C ALA A 346 0.83 29.16 8.87
N ALA A 347 1.65 29.25 9.93
CA ALA A 347 2.26 28.08 10.55
C ALA A 347 1.21 27.17 11.22
N SER A 348 1.37 25.85 11.13
CA SER A 348 0.39 24.84 11.53
C SER A 348 0.89 23.94 12.66
N VAL A 349 -0.05 23.45 13.48
CA VAL A 349 0.19 22.35 14.43
C VAL A 349 -1.03 21.43 14.39
N ALA A 350 -0.82 20.15 14.12
CA ALA A 350 -1.82 19.09 14.07
C ALA A 350 -1.37 17.89 14.91
N ASP A 351 -2.29 17.02 15.35
CA ASP A 351 -1.99 15.65 15.85
C ASP A 351 -0.81 15.52 16.84
N SER A 352 -0.61 16.55 17.65
CA SER A 352 0.51 16.70 18.57
C SER A 352 0.03 16.90 20.00
N TYR A 353 0.78 16.36 20.95
CA TYR A 353 0.32 16.19 22.33
C TYR A 353 1.32 16.74 23.36
N TRP A 354 0.85 17.06 24.56
CA TRP A 354 1.76 17.32 25.66
C TRP A 354 1.23 16.87 27.01
N ASP A 355 2.15 16.49 27.88
CA ASP A 355 1.84 16.09 29.25
C ASP A 355 1.66 17.35 30.11
N THR A 356 0.42 17.66 30.45
CA THR A 356 0.02 18.82 31.26
C THR A 356 0.59 18.80 32.68
N GLU A 357 0.97 17.63 33.22
CA GLU A 357 1.49 17.46 34.56
C GLU A 357 3.02 17.56 34.61
N LYS A 358 3.72 17.03 33.60
CA LYS A 358 5.19 17.11 33.49
C LYS A 358 5.66 18.45 32.94
N THR A 359 5.05 18.94 31.84
CA THR A 359 5.40 20.25 31.27
C THR A 359 5.07 21.38 32.24
N GLY A 360 4.05 21.19 33.08
CA GLY A 360 3.45 22.24 33.90
C GLY A 360 2.55 23.20 33.11
N GLN A 361 2.34 22.96 31.82
CA GLN A 361 1.63 23.85 30.92
C GLN A 361 0.17 23.42 30.72
N SER A 362 -0.75 24.37 30.93
CA SER A 362 -2.19 24.13 30.73
C SER A 362 -2.68 24.47 29.32
N THR A 363 -1.80 25.01 28.47
CA THR A 363 -2.08 25.43 27.09
C THR A 363 -0.85 25.21 26.21
N SER A 364 -1.07 25.13 24.90
CA SER A 364 -0.07 25.32 23.84
C SER A 364 -0.67 26.26 22.81
N ASP A 365 0.15 27.02 22.07
CA ASP A 365 -0.33 27.55 20.79
C ASP A 365 -0.33 26.42 19.74
N GLY A 366 -0.98 26.67 18.60
CA GLY A 366 -1.34 25.65 17.62
C GLY A 366 -2.69 24.96 17.91
N SER A 367 -2.90 23.77 17.36
CA SER A 367 -4.09 22.93 17.61
C SER A 367 -3.72 21.63 18.36
N ALA A 368 -2.61 21.64 19.09
CA ALA A 368 -2.15 20.51 19.91
C ALA A 368 -3.14 20.18 21.06
N THR A 369 -3.06 18.96 21.58
CA THR A 369 -3.93 18.44 22.66
C THR A 369 -3.15 18.17 23.94
N GLY A 370 -3.56 18.80 25.04
CA GLY A 370 -2.99 18.55 26.37
C GLY A 370 -3.65 17.34 27.03
N LEU A 371 -2.85 16.40 27.50
CA LEU A 371 -3.25 15.17 28.17
C LEU A 371 -2.57 15.07 29.56
N THR A 372 -3.04 14.18 30.43
CA THR A 372 -2.37 13.86 31.71
C THR A 372 -1.29 12.79 31.54
N THR A 373 -0.39 12.64 32.53
CA THR A 373 0.62 11.56 32.54
C THR A 373 -0.03 10.20 32.29
N ALA A 374 -1.18 9.93 32.93
CA ALA A 374 -1.85 8.64 32.84
C ALA A 374 -2.54 8.38 31.49
N GLU A 375 -2.82 9.42 30.70
CA GLU A 375 -3.40 9.31 29.36
C GLU A 375 -2.32 9.16 28.28
N MET A 376 -1.11 9.66 28.53
CA MET A 376 0.05 9.57 27.61
C MET A 376 1.01 8.41 27.91
N GLN A 377 0.69 7.52 28.85
CA GLN A 377 1.57 6.40 29.23
C GLN A 377 0.87 5.04 29.14
N GLY A 378 1.63 3.97 28.92
CA GLY A 378 1.07 2.62 28.80
C GLY A 378 0.11 2.47 27.63
N GLN A 379 -0.79 1.50 27.74
CA GLN A 379 -1.84 1.26 26.73
C GLN A 379 -2.84 2.42 26.62
N ALA A 380 -2.87 3.36 27.59
CA ALA A 380 -3.73 4.53 27.50
C ALA A 380 -3.26 5.49 26.40
N ALA A 381 -1.96 5.53 26.08
CA ALA A 381 -1.42 6.40 25.03
C ALA A 381 -2.10 6.14 23.68
N ALA A 382 -2.19 4.87 23.26
CA ALA A 382 -2.85 4.46 22.02
C ALA A 382 -4.35 4.82 21.93
N ALA A 383 -5.03 5.02 23.07
CA ALA A 383 -6.45 5.37 23.12
C ALA A 383 -6.73 6.88 23.26
N ASN A 384 -5.69 7.70 23.47
CA ASN A 384 -5.82 9.16 23.67
C ASN A 384 -5.00 9.98 22.66
N MET A 385 -3.92 9.40 22.13
CA MET A 385 -3.02 10.01 21.15
C MET A 385 -3.38 9.54 19.73
N ASN A 386 -4.66 9.61 19.37
CA ASN A 386 -5.25 8.96 18.18
C ASN A 386 -4.68 9.41 16.82
N GLY A 387 -3.89 10.48 16.76
CA GLY A 387 -3.14 10.83 15.55
C GLY A 387 -1.88 9.98 15.37
N PHE A 388 -1.37 9.34 16.42
CA PHE A 388 -0.17 8.50 16.36
C PHE A 388 -0.52 7.10 15.88
N ASP A 389 0.23 6.64 14.88
CA ASP A 389 0.33 5.23 14.51
C ASP A 389 1.13 4.45 15.57
N PHE A 390 0.47 3.57 16.32
CA PHE A 390 1.07 2.70 17.33
C PHE A 390 1.43 1.29 16.82
N ASP A 391 1.15 1.02 15.54
CA ASP A 391 1.34 -0.28 14.92
C ASP A 391 2.70 -0.34 14.19
N ASN A 392 3.17 0.76 13.59
CA ASN A 392 4.44 0.81 12.84
C ASN A 392 5.41 1.91 13.29
N THR A 393 4.93 3.12 13.58
CA THR A 393 5.79 4.28 13.93
C THR A 393 6.15 4.29 15.41
N TRP A 394 5.13 4.23 16.27
CA TRP A 394 5.26 4.31 17.72
C TRP A 394 5.00 2.96 18.38
N THR A 395 5.55 2.75 19.57
CA THR A 395 5.18 1.64 20.45
C THR A 395 4.78 2.18 21.81
N THR A 396 3.71 1.64 22.40
CA THR A 396 3.36 1.94 23.80
C THR A 396 4.43 1.35 24.72
N THR A 397 4.95 2.14 25.65
CA THR A 397 5.85 1.64 26.70
C THR A 397 5.19 1.74 28.08
N SER A 398 5.84 1.25 29.14
CA SER A 398 5.37 1.50 30.51
C SER A 398 5.46 2.98 30.92
N GLU A 399 6.22 3.77 30.17
CA GLU A 399 6.30 5.23 30.24
C GLU A 399 5.58 5.80 28.99
N TYR A 400 6.17 6.78 28.31
CA TYR A 400 5.61 7.41 27.10
C TYR A 400 5.83 6.55 25.83
N PRO A 401 5.08 6.80 24.74
CA PRO A 401 5.34 6.21 23.43
C PRO A 401 6.80 6.38 22.99
N ALA A 402 7.43 5.32 22.52
CA ALA A 402 8.76 5.38 21.90
C ALA A 402 8.64 5.18 20.39
N LEU A 403 9.55 5.74 19.62
CA LEU A 403 9.68 5.44 18.20
C LEU A 403 10.32 4.05 18.03
N ARG A 404 9.77 3.23 17.14
CA ARG A 404 10.26 1.87 16.89
C ARG A 404 11.66 1.87 16.27
N VAL A 405 11.93 2.80 15.35
CA VAL A 405 13.23 2.99 14.69
C VAL A 405 14.38 3.34 15.66
N LEU A 406 14.08 3.86 16.85
CA LEU A 406 15.08 4.22 17.88
C LEU A 406 15.33 3.10 18.91
N SER A 407 14.89 1.87 18.64
CA SER A 407 15.06 0.72 19.55
C SER A 407 16.27 -0.18 19.27
N GLU A 408 17.09 0.20 18.27
CA GLU A 408 18.42 -0.33 17.90
C GLU A 408 18.80 -1.68 18.53
N THR A 409 18.44 -2.78 17.87
CA THR A 409 19.06 -4.10 18.11
C THR A 409 19.51 -4.78 16.82
N ASP A 410 19.71 -4.01 15.74
CA ASP A 410 20.25 -4.52 14.47
C ASP A 410 21.51 -3.75 14.08
N LYS A 411 22.54 -4.52 13.69
CA LYS A 411 23.81 -4.04 13.12
C LYS A 411 23.95 -4.69 11.75
N GLY A 412 23.92 -3.89 10.69
CA GLY A 412 23.67 -4.38 9.34
C GLY A 412 24.27 -3.59 8.17
N ASN A 413 25.40 -2.89 8.33
CA ASN A 413 26.37 -2.66 7.25
C ASN A 413 25.83 -2.09 5.90
N GLY A 414 25.44 -0.82 5.88
CA GLY A 414 24.78 -0.16 4.74
C GLY A 414 25.63 0.25 3.54
N SER A 415 25.03 1.06 2.66
CA SER A 415 25.66 2.07 1.77
C SER A 415 24.58 2.80 0.93
N GLY A 416 24.02 3.91 1.42
CA GLY A 416 22.88 4.57 0.75
C GLY A 416 23.20 5.74 -0.21
N SER A 417 22.18 6.16 -0.98
CA SER A 417 21.98 7.48 -1.65
C SER A 417 20.74 7.37 -2.57
N GLY A 418 19.73 8.24 -2.64
CA GLY A 418 19.53 9.61 -2.11
C GLY A 418 18.89 10.51 -3.19
N GLY A 419 17.59 10.86 -3.12
CA GLY A 419 16.96 11.71 -4.15
C GLY A 419 15.41 11.86 -4.19
N ASP A 420 14.85 12.53 -3.18
CA ASP A 420 13.59 13.33 -3.09
C ASP A 420 12.41 13.20 -4.11
N ASP A 421 11.19 12.95 -3.60
CA ASP A 421 9.99 13.82 -3.80
C ASP A 421 8.75 13.31 -2.97
N GLY A 422 8.55 13.80 -1.72
CA GLY A 422 7.23 13.79 -1.05
C GLY A 422 7.06 13.00 0.29
N PRO A 423 6.07 13.35 1.14
CA PRO A 423 6.03 12.91 2.55
C PRO A 423 5.28 11.58 2.81
N ILE A 424 5.81 10.83 3.78
CA ILE A 424 5.38 9.49 4.23
C ILE A 424 5.69 8.39 3.19
N GLN A 425 6.96 8.30 2.82
CA GLN A 425 7.60 7.01 2.59
C GLN A 425 8.48 6.66 3.80
N ILE A 426 8.40 5.40 4.25
CA ILE A 426 9.31 4.88 5.28
C ILE A 426 10.57 4.45 4.54
N ASP A 427 11.49 5.40 4.37
CA ASP A 427 12.82 5.19 3.77
C ASP A 427 13.60 4.15 4.59
N VAL A 428 13.40 2.90 4.20
CA VAL A 428 14.26 1.73 4.40
C VAL A 428 15.04 1.61 3.10
N ASP A 429 16.34 1.51 3.20
CA ASP A 429 17.21 1.19 2.07
C ASP A 429 17.29 -0.36 1.99
N PRO A 430 17.16 -1.00 0.82
CA PRO A 430 17.37 -2.44 0.69
C PRO A 430 18.70 -2.93 1.26
N SER A 431 19.75 -2.10 1.23
CA SER A 431 21.05 -2.44 1.83
C SER A 431 21.06 -2.48 3.36
N ASP A 432 20.07 -1.89 4.05
CA ASP A 432 19.88 -2.00 5.50
C ASP A 432 19.13 -3.31 5.89
N LEU A 433 18.66 -4.13 4.92
CA LEU A 433 17.93 -5.38 5.16
C LEU A 433 18.86 -6.57 5.47
N PRO A 434 18.39 -7.62 6.16
CA PRO A 434 19.13 -8.88 6.26
C PRO A 434 19.31 -9.51 4.88
N GLY A 435 20.55 -9.71 4.44
CA GLY A 435 20.88 -10.22 3.11
C GLY A 435 22.09 -9.49 2.51
N ASP A 436 22.36 -9.73 1.23
CA ASP A 436 23.25 -8.89 0.40
C ASP A 436 22.71 -8.67 -1.04
N GLY A 437 21.41 -8.91 -1.24
CA GLY A 437 20.73 -8.80 -2.53
C GLY A 437 21.16 -9.82 -3.59
N SER A 438 22.11 -10.72 -3.30
CA SER A 438 22.59 -11.70 -4.28
C SER A 438 21.72 -12.95 -4.37
N GLU A 439 21.81 -13.70 -5.48
CA GLU A 439 21.12 -14.99 -5.64
C GLU A 439 21.40 -16.00 -4.50
N SER A 440 22.50 -15.86 -3.77
CA SER A 440 22.87 -16.75 -2.65
C SER A 440 22.41 -16.28 -1.28
N THR A 441 22.07 -15.00 -1.16
CA THR A 441 21.68 -14.31 0.08
C THR A 441 20.76 -13.13 -0.28
N PRO A 442 19.51 -13.42 -0.70
CA PRO A 442 18.51 -12.39 -1.00
C PRO A 442 18.28 -11.45 0.19
N TYR A 443 17.73 -10.27 -0.06
CA TYR A 443 17.22 -9.41 1.00
C TYR A 443 15.92 -9.98 1.58
N GLU A 444 15.88 -10.15 2.91
CA GLU A 444 14.72 -10.64 3.66
C GLU A 444 13.68 -9.53 3.84
N ILE A 445 12.44 -9.78 3.42
CA ILE A 445 11.31 -8.85 3.50
C ILE A 445 10.25 -9.39 4.48
N SER A 446 9.93 -8.61 5.50
CA SER A 446 9.03 -8.98 6.61
C SER A 446 7.80 -8.08 6.76
N ASN A 447 7.82 -6.88 6.19
CA ASN A 447 6.72 -5.91 6.31
C ASN A 447 6.58 -4.99 5.09
N ILE A 448 5.51 -4.19 5.10
CA ILE A 448 5.10 -3.36 3.95
C ILE A 448 6.07 -2.21 3.61
N SER A 449 6.88 -1.75 4.57
CA SER A 449 7.88 -0.70 4.30
C SER A 449 9.08 -1.28 3.55
N GLU A 450 9.53 -2.45 3.97
CA GLU A 450 10.59 -3.22 3.30
C GLU A 450 10.13 -3.66 1.91
N LEU A 451 8.87 -4.06 1.75
CA LEU A 451 8.29 -4.39 0.43
C LEU A 451 8.26 -3.18 -0.53
N GLN A 452 8.01 -1.96 -0.01
CA GLN A 452 8.05 -0.73 -0.81
C GLN A 452 9.50 -0.35 -1.16
N ALA A 453 10.44 -0.54 -0.23
CA ALA A 453 11.87 -0.23 -0.39
C ALA A 453 12.54 -0.92 -1.59
N MET A 454 11.98 -2.04 -2.07
CA MET A 454 12.42 -2.72 -3.30
C MET A 454 12.52 -1.80 -4.53
N GLU A 455 11.82 -0.66 -4.53
CA GLU A 455 11.93 0.35 -5.60
C GLU A 455 13.33 0.96 -5.74
N ASN A 456 14.16 0.89 -4.68
CA ASN A 456 15.49 1.50 -4.62
C ASN A 456 16.62 0.58 -5.13
N ASP A 457 16.41 -0.75 -5.17
CA ASP A 457 17.36 -1.72 -5.73
C ASP A 457 16.60 -2.74 -6.59
N LEU A 458 16.44 -2.39 -7.87
CA LEU A 458 15.57 -3.10 -8.81
C LEU A 458 16.24 -4.30 -9.50
N ASP A 459 17.53 -4.54 -9.30
CA ASP A 459 18.24 -5.73 -9.81
C ASP A 459 18.70 -6.73 -8.72
N ALA A 460 18.55 -6.39 -7.43
CA ALA A 460 18.70 -7.33 -6.32
C ALA A 460 17.64 -8.44 -6.25
N ASN A 461 17.95 -9.45 -5.46
CA ASN A 461 17.11 -10.61 -5.17
C ASN A 461 16.50 -10.45 -3.77
N TYR A 462 15.23 -10.82 -3.64
CA TYR A 462 14.42 -10.63 -2.44
C TYR A 462 13.67 -11.91 -2.08
N GLU A 463 13.52 -12.19 -0.78
CA GLU A 463 12.66 -13.27 -0.28
C GLU A 463 11.72 -12.79 0.84
N LEU A 464 10.45 -13.23 0.84
CA LEU A 464 9.57 -12.99 1.98
C LEU A 464 9.93 -13.93 3.14
N VAL A 465 10.07 -13.37 4.34
CA VAL A 465 10.32 -14.16 5.58
C VAL A 465 9.10 -14.23 6.52
N SER A 466 8.06 -13.45 6.25
CA SER A 466 6.75 -13.54 6.92
C SER A 466 5.62 -13.07 6.01
N ASP A 467 4.38 -13.45 6.36
CA ASP A 467 3.17 -12.82 5.81
C ASP A 467 3.18 -11.30 6.04
N ILE A 468 2.63 -10.52 5.12
CA ILE A 468 2.58 -9.05 5.15
C ILE A 468 1.13 -8.58 5.08
N ASP A 469 0.68 -7.91 6.13
CA ASP A 469 -0.55 -7.09 6.10
C ASP A 469 -0.24 -5.74 5.43
N ALA A 470 -0.70 -5.59 4.19
CA ALA A 470 -0.55 -4.37 3.40
C ALA A 470 -1.79 -3.45 3.43
N SER A 471 -2.77 -3.68 4.33
CA SER A 471 -4.00 -2.86 4.43
C SER A 471 -3.74 -1.35 4.62
N GLN A 472 -2.59 -1.01 5.21
CA GLN A 472 -2.12 0.37 5.42
C GLN A 472 -1.83 1.11 4.12
N THR A 473 -1.49 0.40 3.04
CA THR A 473 -1.21 0.99 1.72
C THR A 473 -2.36 1.83 1.21
N ALA A 474 -3.60 1.56 1.62
CA ALA A 474 -4.77 2.40 1.31
C ALA A 474 -4.65 3.87 1.77
N GLN A 475 -3.67 4.20 2.63
CA GLN A 475 -3.35 5.55 3.07
C GLN A 475 -2.04 6.10 2.50
N PHE A 476 -1.24 5.28 1.80
CA PHE A 476 0.03 5.69 1.20
C PHE A 476 -0.21 6.65 0.03
N ASN A 477 0.79 7.50 -0.26
CA ASN A 477 0.81 8.40 -1.41
C ASN A 477 -0.48 9.26 -1.54
N ASP A 478 -0.86 9.96 -0.47
CA ASP A 478 -2.12 10.75 -0.38
C ASP A 478 -3.41 9.93 -0.64
N GLY A 479 -3.37 8.62 -0.39
CA GLY A 479 -4.45 7.66 -0.68
C GLY A 479 -4.43 7.09 -2.10
N ALA A 480 -3.37 7.35 -2.88
CA ALA A 480 -3.12 6.71 -4.16
C ALA A 480 -2.60 5.26 -4.04
N GLY A 481 -2.34 4.77 -2.83
CA GLY A 481 -1.92 3.39 -2.61
C GLY A 481 -0.41 3.18 -2.59
N PHE A 482 0.03 1.93 -2.54
CA PHE A 482 1.42 1.49 -2.73
C PHE A 482 1.99 1.97 -4.09
N ASP A 483 3.30 2.20 -4.18
CA ASP A 483 3.97 2.56 -5.45
C ASP A 483 4.46 1.31 -6.20
N PRO A 484 3.98 1.03 -7.43
CA PRO A 484 4.40 -0.15 -8.19
C PRO A 484 5.92 -0.27 -8.36
N VAL A 485 6.51 -1.34 -7.83
CA VAL A 485 7.96 -1.59 -7.91
C VAL A 485 8.39 -1.76 -9.37
N GLY A 486 9.31 -0.92 -9.82
CA GLY A 486 9.84 -0.95 -11.18
C GLY A 486 8.89 -0.39 -12.24
N GLY A 487 9.45 0.40 -13.16
CA GLY A 487 8.72 1.13 -14.19
C GLY A 487 9.04 0.67 -15.62
N PRO A 488 8.47 1.33 -16.64
CA PRO A 488 8.62 0.91 -18.03
C PRO A 488 10.00 1.23 -18.65
N GLY A 489 10.85 2.04 -18.01
CA GLY A 489 12.20 2.41 -18.47
C GLY A 489 12.29 2.96 -19.91
N PHE A 490 11.25 3.64 -20.42
CA PHE A 490 11.21 4.10 -21.81
C PHE A 490 11.81 5.50 -22.03
N ASP A 491 12.02 6.27 -20.96
CA ASP A 491 12.69 7.56 -20.97
C ASP A 491 13.42 7.82 -19.64
N GLU A 492 14.16 8.92 -19.57
CA GLU A 492 14.97 9.32 -18.42
C GLU A 492 14.17 9.76 -17.18
N ASN A 493 12.83 9.73 -17.23
CA ASN A 493 11.93 10.15 -16.13
C ASN A 493 10.95 9.04 -15.73
N THR A 494 11.19 7.79 -16.17
CA THR A 494 10.41 6.62 -15.78
C THR A 494 11.33 5.58 -15.14
N PRO A 495 11.00 5.00 -13.97
CA PRO A 495 11.85 4.00 -13.34
C PRO A 495 12.14 2.83 -14.30
N PRO A 496 13.33 2.20 -14.20
CA PRO A 496 13.63 0.98 -14.95
C PRO A 496 12.73 -0.17 -14.47
N PRO A 497 12.54 -1.23 -15.27
CA PRO A 497 11.77 -2.39 -14.83
C PRO A 497 12.53 -3.17 -13.77
N PHE A 498 11.81 -3.84 -12.86
CA PHE A 498 12.41 -4.79 -11.92
C PHE A 498 13.10 -5.92 -12.71
N THR A 499 14.38 -6.12 -12.49
CA THR A 499 15.23 -7.09 -13.21
C THR A 499 15.74 -8.24 -12.34
N GLY A 500 15.61 -8.14 -11.02
CA GLY A 500 16.04 -9.16 -10.07
C GLY A 500 15.05 -10.33 -9.88
N THR A 501 15.13 -10.96 -8.71
CA THR A 501 14.24 -12.06 -8.30
C THR A 501 13.42 -11.66 -7.09
N PHE A 502 12.14 -12.02 -7.07
CA PHE A 502 11.30 -11.92 -5.88
C PHE A 502 10.68 -13.29 -5.59
N ASP A 503 11.10 -13.90 -4.47
CA ASP A 503 10.61 -15.17 -3.97
C ASP A 503 9.59 -14.92 -2.85
N GLY A 504 8.32 -15.26 -3.11
CA GLY A 504 7.26 -15.16 -2.12
C GLY A 504 7.39 -16.17 -0.98
N ASN A 505 8.25 -17.19 -1.11
CA ASN A 505 8.59 -18.17 -0.08
C ASN A 505 7.36 -18.82 0.59
N ASN A 506 6.28 -18.97 -0.18
CA ASN A 506 4.95 -19.44 0.27
C ASN A 506 4.27 -18.54 1.34
N GLN A 507 4.75 -17.32 1.55
CA GLN A 507 4.12 -16.29 2.38
C GLN A 507 3.05 -15.50 1.60
N THR A 508 2.15 -14.84 2.34
CA THR A 508 1.02 -14.10 1.78
C THR A 508 1.14 -12.59 2.02
N ILE A 509 0.90 -11.79 0.99
CA ILE A 509 0.65 -10.34 1.10
C ILE A 509 -0.86 -10.11 1.06
N THR A 510 -1.46 -9.63 2.16
CA THR A 510 -2.90 -9.35 2.27
C THR A 510 -3.23 -7.86 2.09
N ASP A 511 -4.42 -7.54 1.58
CA ASP A 511 -5.04 -6.19 1.60
C ASP A 511 -4.27 -5.06 0.89
N LEU A 512 -3.33 -5.41 -0.01
CA LEU A 512 -2.58 -4.46 -0.84
C LEU A 512 -3.50 -3.55 -1.67
N THR A 513 -3.37 -2.24 -1.51
CA THR A 513 -4.18 -1.22 -2.20
C THR A 513 -3.31 -0.32 -3.06
N ILE A 514 -3.65 -0.21 -4.35
CA ILE A 514 -3.01 0.65 -5.35
C ILE A 514 -4.13 1.38 -6.12
N THR A 515 -4.28 2.69 -5.95
CA THR A 515 -5.39 3.49 -6.48
C THR A 515 -4.88 4.65 -7.35
N ARG A 516 -4.36 4.31 -8.53
CA ARG A 516 -3.63 5.21 -9.44
C ARG A 516 -4.37 5.38 -10.78
N SER A 517 -5.62 5.83 -10.71
CA SER A 517 -6.60 5.77 -11.83
C SER A 517 -6.16 6.39 -13.16
N ASP A 518 -5.26 7.38 -13.13
CA ASP A 518 -4.74 8.08 -14.33
C ASP A 518 -3.40 7.50 -14.85
N GLU A 519 -2.77 6.60 -14.08
CA GLU A 519 -1.43 6.07 -14.35
C GLU A 519 -1.43 4.75 -15.14
N ARG A 520 -0.25 4.36 -15.62
CA ARG A 520 -0.05 3.12 -16.38
C ARG A 520 0.97 2.24 -15.69
N TYR A 521 0.92 0.95 -15.98
CA TYR A 521 1.83 -0.04 -15.39
C TYR A 521 1.57 -0.14 -13.88
N VAL A 522 0.37 -0.60 -13.54
CA VAL A 522 -0.15 -0.65 -12.17
C VAL A 522 -0.27 -2.10 -11.71
N GLY A 523 0.26 -2.41 -10.53
CA GLY A 523 0.32 -3.72 -9.86
C GLY A 523 1.34 -3.64 -8.72
N LEU A 524 1.56 -4.71 -7.95
CA LEU A 524 2.68 -4.74 -6.98
C LEU A 524 4.01 -4.35 -7.65
N PHE A 525 4.22 -4.85 -8.87
CA PHE A 525 5.26 -4.39 -9.77
C PHE A 525 4.65 -3.61 -10.94
N GLY A 526 5.25 -2.49 -11.34
CA GLY A 526 4.79 -1.74 -12.50
C GLY A 526 5.18 -2.44 -13.80
N ALA A 527 6.47 -2.70 -13.97
CA ALA A 527 6.98 -3.57 -15.03
C ALA A 527 8.17 -4.41 -14.59
N VAL A 528 8.24 -5.65 -15.11
CA VAL A 528 9.22 -6.66 -14.72
C VAL A 528 9.90 -7.25 -15.95
N GLY A 529 11.23 -7.34 -15.92
CA GLY A 529 12.09 -7.87 -16.97
C GLY A 529 12.39 -6.89 -18.11
N LEU A 530 13.48 -7.17 -18.83
CA LEU A 530 13.91 -6.41 -20.00
C LEU A 530 13.56 -7.13 -21.31
N PHE A 531 13.05 -6.37 -22.28
CA PHE A 531 12.73 -6.90 -23.62
C PHE A 531 14.01 -7.40 -24.33
N GLU A 532 13.95 -8.64 -24.86
CA GLU A 532 15.09 -9.36 -25.50
C GLU A 532 16.28 -9.71 -24.59
N ALA A 533 16.13 -9.67 -23.25
CA ALA A 533 17.18 -10.12 -22.34
C ALA A 533 17.48 -11.63 -22.44
N THR A 534 18.73 -12.03 -22.18
CA THR A 534 19.18 -13.44 -22.23
C THR A 534 19.03 -14.20 -20.92
N GLU A 535 18.98 -13.46 -19.82
CA GLU A 535 18.63 -13.88 -18.47
C GLU A 535 17.49 -12.94 -18.05
N GLY A 536 16.47 -13.45 -17.38
CA GLY A 536 15.24 -12.71 -17.10
C GLY A 536 14.88 -12.78 -15.63
N ALA A 537 14.34 -11.67 -15.13
CA ALA A 537 13.73 -11.58 -13.80
C ALA A 537 12.75 -12.74 -13.54
N THR A 538 12.55 -13.05 -12.26
CA THR A 538 11.61 -14.10 -11.84
C THR A 538 10.81 -13.64 -10.64
N LEU A 539 9.49 -13.79 -10.73
CA LEU A 539 8.58 -13.75 -9.58
C LEU A 539 8.13 -15.19 -9.31
N ALA A 540 8.45 -15.73 -8.13
CA ALA A 540 8.16 -17.10 -7.73
C ALA A 540 7.37 -17.14 -6.41
N ASP A 541 6.53 -18.16 -6.21
CA ASP A 541 5.85 -18.47 -4.93
C ASP A 541 5.02 -17.30 -4.32
N VAL A 542 4.62 -16.32 -5.13
CA VAL A 542 3.96 -15.08 -4.65
C VAL A 542 2.46 -15.29 -4.42
N THR A 543 2.00 -15.16 -3.17
CA THR A 543 0.57 -15.17 -2.86
C THR A 543 0.06 -13.77 -2.50
N LEU A 544 -0.80 -13.20 -3.33
CA LEU A 544 -1.52 -11.94 -3.07
C LEU A 544 -2.99 -12.21 -2.72
N ALA A 545 -3.42 -11.74 -1.56
CA ALA A 545 -4.76 -11.91 -1.03
C ALA A 545 -5.49 -10.56 -0.88
N ASN A 546 -6.73 -10.49 -1.38
CA ASN A 546 -7.59 -9.30 -1.30
C ASN A 546 -6.96 -7.98 -1.83
N VAL A 547 -6.21 -8.06 -2.93
CA VAL A 547 -5.63 -6.88 -3.60
C VAL A 547 -6.73 -5.95 -4.10
N THR A 548 -6.54 -4.64 -3.99
CA THR A 548 -7.35 -3.62 -4.68
C THR A 548 -6.45 -2.78 -5.58
N ALA A 549 -6.45 -3.06 -6.88
CA ALA A 549 -5.63 -2.36 -7.87
C ALA A 549 -6.51 -1.56 -8.86
N THR A 550 -6.26 -0.26 -9.02
CA THR A 550 -6.97 0.64 -9.94
C THR A 550 -5.98 1.46 -10.76
N GLY A 551 -6.08 1.41 -12.09
CA GLY A 551 -5.18 2.17 -12.99
C GLY A 551 -5.78 2.52 -14.35
N ASN A 552 -5.11 3.35 -15.15
CA ASN A 552 -5.56 3.66 -16.52
C ASN A 552 -5.29 2.49 -17.47
N ARG A 553 -4.03 2.05 -17.56
CA ARG A 553 -3.62 1.10 -18.60
C ARG A 553 -2.49 0.17 -18.17
N ASP A 554 -2.53 -1.08 -18.65
CA ASP A 554 -1.56 -2.13 -18.31
C ASP A 554 -1.61 -2.33 -16.78
N VAL A 555 -2.75 -2.86 -16.31
CA VAL A 555 -3.14 -2.99 -14.89
C VAL A 555 -3.26 -4.46 -14.52
N GLY A 556 -2.48 -4.90 -13.54
CA GLY A 556 -2.54 -6.22 -12.90
C GLY A 556 -2.69 -6.10 -11.39
N GLY A 557 -3.02 -7.19 -10.70
CA GLY A 557 -2.83 -7.28 -9.25
C GLY A 557 -1.34 -7.43 -8.89
N LEU A 558 -0.64 -8.32 -9.59
CA LEU A 558 0.79 -8.58 -9.37
C LEU A 558 1.69 -7.71 -10.26
N VAL A 559 1.43 -7.62 -11.58
CA VAL A 559 2.30 -6.89 -12.52
C VAL A 559 1.51 -6.05 -13.51
N GLY A 560 1.86 -4.77 -13.69
CA GLY A 560 1.30 -3.96 -14.78
C GLY A 560 1.69 -4.52 -16.16
N ARG A 561 3.00 -4.70 -16.39
CA ARG A 561 3.55 -5.34 -17.61
C ARG A 561 4.68 -6.33 -17.34
N ASN A 562 4.48 -7.58 -17.73
CA ASN A 562 5.46 -8.66 -17.59
C ASN A 562 6.26 -8.92 -18.89
N PHE A 563 7.60 -8.89 -18.81
CA PHE A 563 8.53 -9.46 -19.81
C PHE A 563 9.30 -10.68 -19.27
N ALA A 564 9.04 -11.06 -18.03
CA ALA A 564 9.81 -11.97 -17.19
C ALA A 564 9.11 -13.32 -16.98
N ASN A 565 9.62 -14.14 -16.07
CA ASN A 565 8.96 -15.37 -15.63
C ASN A 565 8.12 -15.08 -14.38
N ILE A 566 6.85 -15.48 -14.41
CA ILE A 566 5.98 -15.56 -13.22
C ILE A 566 5.64 -17.04 -13.05
N THR A 567 6.01 -17.61 -11.90
CA THR A 567 5.81 -19.03 -11.57
C THR A 567 5.15 -19.17 -10.20
N ASP A 568 4.34 -20.21 -10.02
CA ASP A 568 3.82 -20.64 -8.70
C ASP A 568 3.08 -19.55 -7.90
N ALA A 569 2.49 -18.58 -8.61
CA ALA A 569 1.88 -17.40 -8.01
C ALA A 569 0.35 -17.51 -7.88
N THR A 570 -0.21 -16.91 -6.84
CA THR A 570 -1.66 -16.76 -6.65
C THR A 570 -2.03 -15.30 -6.47
N ALA A 571 -3.02 -14.78 -7.20
CA ALA A 571 -3.51 -13.41 -7.01
C ALA A 571 -5.04 -13.35 -6.92
N SER A 572 -5.55 -12.80 -5.81
CA SER A 572 -6.98 -12.62 -5.56
C SER A 572 -7.32 -11.18 -5.15
N GLY A 573 -8.47 -10.68 -5.60
CA GLY A 573 -8.94 -9.34 -5.22
C GLY A 573 -9.79 -8.65 -6.29
N ASN A 574 -9.73 -7.32 -6.31
CA ASN A 574 -10.44 -6.44 -7.24
C ASN A 574 -9.42 -5.66 -8.09
N VAL A 575 -9.41 -5.89 -9.40
CA VAL A 575 -8.57 -5.14 -10.35
C VAL A 575 -9.46 -4.34 -11.30
N THR A 576 -9.23 -3.03 -11.38
CA THR A 576 -10.02 -2.09 -12.20
C THR A 576 -9.11 -1.26 -13.10
N GLY A 577 -9.48 -1.08 -14.37
CA GLY A 577 -8.82 -0.07 -15.19
C GLY A 577 -9.45 0.17 -16.54
N GLU A 578 -8.93 1.10 -17.33
CA GLU A 578 -9.50 1.39 -18.66
C GLU A 578 -9.00 0.42 -19.73
N ARG A 579 -7.74 -0.01 -19.72
CA ARG A 579 -7.14 -0.74 -20.85
C ARG A 579 -6.14 -1.79 -20.42
N PHE A 580 -6.25 -3.00 -20.97
CA PHE A 580 -5.31 -4.11 -20.72
C PHE A 580 -5.26 -4.41 -19.21
N VAL A 581 -6.36 -5.01 -18.74
CA VAL A 581 -6.60 -5.27 -17.31
C VAL A 581 -6.64 -6.79 -17.08
N GLY A 582 -5.90 -7.30 -16.10
CA GLY A 582 -5.87 -8.71 -15.71
C GLY A 582 -5.80 -8.88 -14.20
N GLY A 583 -6.25 -10.01 -13.66
CA GLY A 583 -6.11 -10.30 -12.22
C GLY A 583 -4.65 -10.42 -11.80
N VAL A 584 -3.79 -11.00 -12.65
CA VAL A 584 -2.35 -11.11 -12.41
C VAL A 584 -1.58 -10.05 -13.19
N ALA A 585 -1.80 -9.95 -14.51
CA ALA A 585 -1.03 -9.03 -15.35
C ALA A 585 -1.85 -8.22 -16.36
N GLY A 586 -1.53 -6.93 -16.53
CA GLY A 586 -2.17 -6.09 -17.55
C GLY A 586 -1.78 -6.52 -18.98
N SER A 587 -0.48 -6.55 -19.24
CA SER A 587 0.13 -7.15 -20.44
C SER A 587 1.16 -8.22 -20.07
N ASN A 588 1.13 -9.36 -20.77
CA ASN A 588 2.17 -10.38 -20.71
C ASN A 588 2.91 -10.48 -22.05
N ASP A 589 4.20 -10.14 -22.05
CA ASP A 589 5.17 -10.42 -23.12
C ASP A 589 6.13 -11.57 -22.74
N GLY A 590 6.18 -11.99 -21.46
CA GLY A 590 7.03 -13.05 -20.89
C GLY A 590 6.34 -14.42 -20.71
N THR A 591 6.72 -15.16 -19.67
CA THR A 591 6.15 -16.49 -19.35
C THR A 591 5.33 -16.42 -18.06
N ILE A 592 4.15 -17.01 -18.07
CA ILE A 592 3.31 -17.24 -16.88
C ILE A 592 3.04 -18.74 -16.80
N THR A 593 3.38 -19.37 -15.68
CA THR A 593 3.30 -20.82 -15.46
C THR A 593 2.83 -21.13 -14.04
N ASP A 594 2.01 -22.16 -13.84
CA ASP A 594 1.57 -22.63 -12.51
C ASP A 594 0.88 -21.55 -11.65
N VAL A 595 0.17 -20.62 -12.30
CA VAL A 595 -0.50 -19.48 -11.64
C VAL A 595 -2.00 -19.75 -11.37
N THR A 596 -2.52 -19.23 -10.26
CA THR A 596 -3.97 -19.17 -9.96
C THR A 596 -4.46 -17.73 -9.76
N THR A 597 -5.67 -17.41 -10.20
CA THR A 597 -6.30 -16.11 -9.91
C THR A 597 -7.80 -16.20 -9.63
N SER A 598 -8.32 -15.28 -8.81
CA SER A 598 -9.74 -15.20 -8.42
C SER A 598 -10.17 -13.76 -8.12
N GLY A 599 -11.48 -13.53 -8.00
CA GLY A 599 -12.04 -12.21 -7.70
C GLY A 599 -12.53 -11.44 -8.93
N ASN A 600 -12.58 -10.11 -8.83
CA ASN A 600 -13.26 -9.24 -9.81
C ASN A 600 -12.26 -8.50 -10.70
N VAL A 601 -12.44 -8.55 -12.02
CA VAL A 601 -11.64 -7.78 -12.99
C VAL A 601 -12.56 -6.90 -13.84
N THR A 602 -12.44 -5.59 -13.70
CA THR A 602 -13.35 -4.61 -14.31
C THR A 602 -12.63 -3.68 -15.29
N GLY A 603 -13.03 -3.73 -16.56
CA GLY A 603 -12.60 -2.77 -17.57
C GLY A 603 -13.59 -1.63 -17.73
N VAL A 604 -13.20 -0.42 -17.32
CA VAL A 604 -13.99 0.82 -17.45
C VAL A 604 -13.94 1.31 -18.90
N SER A 605 -15.08 1.79 -19.41
CA SER A 605 -15.19 2.25 -20.79
C SER A 605 -14.44 3.58 -21.00
N CYS A 606 -13.60 3.62 -22.05
CA CYS A 606 -12.80 4.82 -22.38
C CYS A 606 -13.32 5.50 -23.66
N ASP A 607 -13.44 6.83 -23.64
CA ASP A 607 -14.07 7.69 -24.66
C ASP A 607 -13.37 7.72 -26.05
N SER A 608 -12.40 6.84 -26.27
CA SER A 608 -11.33 6.97 -27.26
C SER A 608 -11.39 5.99 -28.43
N GLY A 609 -12.20 4.92 -28.33
CA GLY A 609 -12.35 3.92 -29.39
C GLY A 609 -11.14 2.99 -29.59
N ASP A 610 -10.15 3.05 -28.69
CA ASP A 610 -9.02 2.12 -28.66
C ASP A 610 -9.46 0.69 -28.23
N SER A 611 -8.55 -0.28 -28.32
CA SER A 611 -8.84 -1.66 -27.86
C SER A 611 -8.79 -1.79 -26.35
N LEU A 612 -9.99 -1.86 -25.77
CA LEU A 612 -10.25 -2.54 -24.50
C LEU A 612 -9.89 -4.03 -24.67
N ALA A 613 -9.25 -4.60 -23.65
CA ALA A 613 -9.04 -6.03 -23.50
C ALA A 613 -8.91 -6.33 -22.00
N VAL A 614 -9.71 -7.29 -21.51
CA VAL A 614 -9.80 -7.62 -20.09
C VAL A 614 -9.85 -9.14 -19.93
N GLY A 615 -8.95 -9.69 -19.11
CA GLY A 615 -8.91 -11.12 -18.79
C GLY A 615 -9.02 -11.36 -17.29
N GLY A 616 -9.54 -12.50 -16.85
CA GLY A 616 -9.45 -12.87 -15.44
C GLY A 616 -7.99 -13.00 -14.96
N LEU A 617 -7.08 -13.44 -15.83
CA LEU A 617 -5.64 -13.54 -15.57
C LEU A 617 -4.84 -12.41 -16.25
N VAL A 618 -4.98 -12.27 -17.57
CA VAL A 618 -4.19 -11.32 -18.38
C VAL A 618 -5.05 -10.47 -19.32
N GLY A 619 -4.87 -9.15 -19.31
CA GLY A 619 -5.54 -8.26 -20.27
C GLY A 619 -5.13 -8.55 -21.72
N VAL A 620 -3.83 -8.48 -22.02
CA VAL A 620 -3.26 -8.84 -23.33
C VAL A 620 -2.08 -9.80 -23.19
N ASN A 621 -2.18 -10.99 -23.77
CA ASN A 621 -1.07 -11.94 -23.86
C ASN A 621 -0.36 -11.84 -25.23
N ARG A 622 0.96 -11.83 -25.21
CA ARG A 622 1.88 -11.96 -26.36
C ARG A 622 2.97 -13.01 -26.11
N GLY A 623 3.21 -13.37 -24.85
CA GLY A 623 4.12 -14.42 -24.42
C GLY A 623 3.44 -15.78 -24.25
N ASN A 624 3.96 -16.61 -23.33
CA ASN A 624 3.40 -17.94 -23.04
C ASN A 624 2.61 -17.93 -21.73
N VAL A 625 1.46 -18.61 -21.73
CA VAL A 625 0.67 -18.93 -20.52
C VAL A 625 0.49 -20.46 -20.48
N THR A 626 0.97 -21.10 -19.43
CA THR A 626 0.96 -22.56 -19.26
C THR A 626 0.42 -22.94 -17.89
N ALA A 627 -0.27 -24.08 -17.76
CA ALA A 627 -0.63 -24.68 -16.47
C ALA A 627 -1.28 -23.67 -15.50
N THR A 628 -2.31 -22.94 -15.93
CA THR A 628 -2.82 -21.75 -15.21
C THR A 628 -4.34 -21.77 -15.07
N ALA A 629 -4.87 -21.29 -13.92
CA ALA A 629 -6.29 -21.37 -13.59
C ALA A 629 -6.90 -20.04 -13.10
N ALA A 630 -7.88 -19.51 -13.83
CA ALA A 630 -8.76 -18.46 -13.34
C ALA A 630 -9.99 -19.09 -12.66
N LYS A 631 -10.01 -19.10 -11.32
CA LYS A 631 -11.01 -19.81 -10.50
C LYS A 631 -12.01 -18.81 -9.91
N SER A 632 -13.29 -18.97 -10.25
CA SER A 632 -14.39 -18.12 -9.74
C SER A 632 -14.17 -16.62 -9.99
N VAL A 633 -13.63 -16.27 -11.16
CA VAL A 633 -13.43 -14.86 -11.54
C VAL A 633 -14.73 -14.23 -12.02
N THR A 634 -14.95 -12.93 -11.75
CA THR A 634 -15.98 -12.13 -12.41
C THR A 634 -15.34 -11.05 -13.26
N VAL A 635 -15.44 -11.17 -14.58
CA VAL A 635 -14.83 -10.25 -15.54
C VAL A 635 -15.90 -9.39 -16.20
N THR A 636 -15.80 -8.07 -16.12
CA THR A 636 -16.82 -7.14 -16.67
C THR A 636 -16.17 -6.03 -17.48
N SER A 637 -16.56 -5.86 -18.76
CA SER A 637 -16.14 -4.72 -19.61
C SER A 637 -17.02 -4.61 -20.87
N ASP A 638 -16.66 -3.76 -21.83
CA ASP A 638 -17.38 -3.63 -23.11
C ASP A 638 -16.87 -4.62 -24.17
N ARG A 639 -15.54 -4.68 -24.41
CA ARG A 639 -14.97 -5.36 -25.59
C ARG A 639 -13.69 -6.18 -25.34
N SER A 640 -13.58 -7.31 -26.04
CA SER A 640 -12.45 -8.27 -26.00
C SER A 640 -12.19 -8.82 -24.59
N ILE A 641 -13.11 -9.66 -24.12
CA ILE A 641 -13.21 -10.08 -22.72
C ILE A 641 -13.08 -11.59 -22.61
N GLY A 642 -12.20 -12.08 -21.74
CA GLY A 642 -11.99 -13.51 -21.50
C GLY A 642 -12.00 -13.85 -20.01
N GLY A 643 -12.48 -15.04 -19.64
CA GLY A 643 -12.31 -15.54 -18.27
C GLY A 643 -10.84 -15.77 -17.89
N LEU A 644 -9.97 -16.02 -18.87
CA LEU A 644 -8.51 -16.08 -18.68
C LEU A 644 -7.82 -14.88 -19.33
N VAL A 645 -7.99 -14.67 -20.65
CA VAL A 645 -7.25 -13.65 -21.42
C VAL A 645 -8.16 -12.78 -22.27
N GLY A 646 -8.06 -11.45 -22.16
CA GLY A 646 -8.87 -10.54 -22.99
C GLY A 646 -8.54 -10.63 -24.49
N SER A 647 -7.27 -10.46 -24.81
CA SER A 647 -6.75 -10.58 -26.19
C SER A 647 -5.46 -11.40 -26.22
N ASN A 648 -5.46 -12.52 -26.96
CA ASN A 648 -4.32 -13.43 -27.06
C ASN A 648 -3.61 -13.32 -28.41
N SER A 649 -2.30 -13.09 -28.35
CA SER A 649 -1.33 -13.13 -29.45
C SER A 649 -0.07 -13.94 -29.10
N GLY A 650 -0.20 -14.82 -28.09
CA GLY A 650 0.84 -15.74 -27.64
C GLY A 650 0.28 -17.15 -27.43
N ASN A 651 1.06 -18.09 -26.89
CA ASN A 651 0.56 -19.46 -26.68
C ASN A 651 -0.20 -19.56 -25.35
N ILE A 652 -1.29 -20.33 -25.37
CA ILE A 652 -2.01 -20.74 -24.15
C ILE A 652 -2.09 -22.28 -24.16
N THR A 653 -1.59 -22.90 -23.09
CA THR A 653 -1.54 -24.37 -22.89
C THR A 653 -1.95 -24.73 -21.47
N ASP A 654 -2.59 -25.88 -21.28
CA ASP A 654 -2.94 -26.42 -19.95
C ASP A 654 -3.71 -25.41 -19.06
N ALA A 655 -4.74 -24.76 -19.61
CA ALA A 655 -5.35 -23.59 -18.97
C ALA A 655 -6.86 -23.73 -18.70
N THR A 656 -7.34 -23.21 -17.57
CA THR A 656 -8.77 -23.26 -17.19
C THR A 656 -9.33 -21.91 -16.76
N ALA A 657 -10.62 -21.70 -17.02
CA ALA A 657 -11.40 -20.59 -16.46
C ALA A 657 -12.75 -21.05 -15.92
N SER A 658 -13.16 -20.49 -14.77
CA SER A 658 -14.49 -20.64 -14.17
C SER A 658 -14.97 -19.33 -13.55
N GLY A 659 -16.30 -19.15 -13.43
CA GLY A 659 -16.92 -17.93 -12.92
C GLY A 659 -17.83 -17.25 -13.95
N ASN A 660 -17.82 -15.91 -14.00
CA ASN A 660 -18.72 -15.10 -14.80
C ASN A 660 -17.95 -14.13 -15.71
N VAL A 661 -18.37 -13.99 -16.98
CA VAL A 661 -17.83 -13.00 -17.92
C VAL A 661 -18.98 -12.23 -18.56
N ASN A 662 -18.98 -10.91 -18.39
CA ASN A 662 -20.05 -10.01 -18.82
C ASN A 662 -19.50 -8.89 -19.74
N GLY A 663 -20.14 -8.66 -20.89
CA GLY A 663 -19.87 -7.47 -21.71
C GLY A 663 -20.68 -7.35 -22.99
N THR A 664 -20.08 -6.79 -24.05
CA THR A 664 -20.80 -6.39 -25.26
C THR A 664 -20.26 -7.02 -26.55
N GLU A 665 -18.95 -6.97 -26.82
CA GLU A 665 -18.38 -7.45 -28.09
C GLU A 665 -17.12 -8.34 -27.87
N ARG A 666 -17.02 -9.46 -28.59
CA ARG A 666 -15.89 -10.42 -28.51
C ARG A 666 -15.72 -10.96 -27.09
N VAL A 667 -16.74 -11.65 -26.61
CA VAL A 667 -16.82 -12.17 -25.24
C VAL A 667 -16.60 -13.67 -25.27
N GLY A 668 -15.60 -14.17 -24.54
CA GLY A 668 -15.23 -15.59 -24.48
C GLY A 668 -15.12 -16.12 -23.06
N GLY A 669 -15.51 -17.38 -22.83
CA GLY A 669 -15.32 -18.00 -21.50
C GLY A 669 -13.85 -18.16 -21.11
N LEU A 670 -12.95 -18.44 -22.06
CA LEU A 670 -11.50 -18.45 -21.84
C LEU A 670 -10.85 -17.18 -22.43
N VAL A 671 -11.09 -16.88 -23.72
CA VAL A 671 -10.40 -15.81 -24.46
C VAL A 671 -11.35 -14.92 -25.27
N GLY A 672 -11.25 -13.60 -25.14
CA GLY A 672 -12.10 -12.67 -25.90
C GLY A 672 -11.78 -12.65 -27.41
N SER A 673 -10.52 -12.35 -27.76
CA SER A 673 -10.01 -12.43 -29.14
C SER A 673 -8.71 -13.22 -29.19
N ASN A 674 -8.63 -14.21 -30.08
CA ASN A 674 -7.49 -15.12 -30.20
C ASN A 674 -6.80 -15.04 -31.57
N PHE A 675 -5.47 -14.89 -31.60
CA PHE A 675 -4.67 -14.79 -32.83
C PHE A 675 -3.48 -15.77 -32.88
N VAL A 676 -3.28 -16.62 -31.87
CA VAL A 676 -2.23 -17.65 -31.78
C VAL A 676 -2.82 -18.96 -31.21
N SER A 677 -2.05 -20.03 -31.09
CA SER A 677 -2.51 -21.35 -30.62
C SER A 677 -3.07 -21.32 -29.19
N ILE A 678 -4.22 -21.97 -29.02
CA ILE A 678 -4.76 -22.41 -27.73
C ILE A 678 -4.86 -23.94 -27.78
N THR A 679 -4.23 -24.63 -26.83
CA THR A 679 -4.24 -26.09 -26.73
C THR A 679 -4.53 -26.54 -25.30
N ASP A 680 -5.15 -27.69 -25.10
CA ASP A 680 -5.38 -28.31 -23.79
C ASP A 680 -5.99 -27.34 -22.76
N ALA A 681 -7.19 -26.81 -23.06
CA ALA A 681 -7.81 -25.77 -22.24
C ALA A 681 -9.33 -25.90 -22.10
N SER A 682 -9.90 -25.45 -20.97
CA SER A 682 -11.36 -25.51 -20.75
C SER A 682 -11.96 -24.27 -20.08
N ALA A 683 -13.25 -24.05 -20.35
CA ALA A 683 -14.05 -22.98 -19.74
C ALA A 683 -15.37 -23.51 -19.15
N SER A 684 -15.52 -23.37 -17.83
CA SER A 684 -16.76 -23.56 -17.08
C SER A 684 -17.32 -22.20 -16.62
N VAL A 685 -17.38 -21.25 -17.57
CA VAL A 685 -17.71 -19.85 -17.34
C VAL A 685 -19.12 -19.53 -17.83
N SER A 686 -19.91 -18.83 -17.02
CA SER A 686 -21.16 -18.20 -17.48
C SER A 686 -20.83 -16.94 -18.29
N VAL A 687 -21.19 -16.93 -19.57
CA VAL A 687 -20.83 -15.86 -20.52
C VAL A 687 -22.08 -15.08 -20.93
N THR A 688 -22.08 -13.76 -20.68
CA THR A 688 -23.09 -12.82 -21.16
C THR A 688 -22.44 -11.80 -22.10
N GLY A 689 -22.92 -11.71 -23.34
CA GLY A 689 -22.42 -10.74 -24.33
C GLY A 689 -23.49 -10.33 -25.33
N ASP A 690 -23.35 -9.21 -26.03
CA ASP A 690 -24.31 -8.84 -27.09
C ASP A 690 -23.93 -9.49 -28.44
N THR A 691 -22.67 -9.37 -28.86
CA THR A 691 -22.17 -9.73 -30.20
C THR A 691 -20.83 -10.48 -30.16
N ILE A 692 -20.66 -11.49 -31.02
CA ILE A 692 -19.45 -12.32 -31.11
C ILE A 692 -19.15 -12.96 -29.73
N VAL A 693 -19.98 -13.96 -29.37
CA VAL A 693 -19.98 -14.56 -28.02
C VAL A 693 -19.69 -16.05 -28.10
N GLY A 694 -18.68 -16.53 -27.38
CA GLY A 694 -18.24 -17.93 -27.41
C GLY A 694 -18.03 -18.55 -26.04
N GLY A 695 -18.39 -19.83 -25.88
CA GLY A 695 -18.19 -20.55 -24.61
C GLY A 695 -16.72 -20.71 -24.20
N LEU A 696 -15.82 -20.77 -25.18
CA LEU A 696 -14.36 -20.74 -24.99
C LEU A 696 -13.77 -19.45 -25.56
N VAL A 697 -14.07 -19.12 -26.82
CA VAL A 697 -13.45 -17.99 -27.54
C VAL A 697 -14.47 -17.12 -28.26
N GLY A 698 -14.43 -15.80 -28.05
CA GLY A 698 -15.28 -14.86 -28.78
C GLY A 698 -14.94 -14.83 -30.29
N GLU A 699 -13.82 -14.20 -30.64
CA GLU A 699 -13.26 -14.19 -32.01
C GLU A 699 -12.01 -15.06 -32.11
N ASN A 700 -11.96 -16.02 -33.04
CA ASN A 700 -10.77 -16.83 -33.31
C ASN A 700 -10.17 -16.56 -34.71
N GLY A 701 -8.90 -16.18 -34.75
CA GLY A 701 -8.07 -16.02 -35.94
C GLY A 701 -7.01 -17.10 -36.15
N ALA A 702 -6.92 -18.10 -35.27
CA ALA A 702 -5.83 -19.08 -35.25
C ALA A 702 -6.31 -20.52 -34.98
N THR A 703 -5.41 -21.40 -34.55
CA THR A 703 -5.69 -22.81 -34.23
C THR A 703 -6.13 -22.94 -32.77
N ILE A 704 -7.25 -23.62 -32.56
CA ILE A 704 -7.70 -24.11 -31.25
C ILE A 704 -7.72 -25.64 -31.32
N THR A 705 -7.13 -26.32 -30.33
CA THR A 705 -7.06 -27.79 -30.33
C THR A 705 -7.19 -28.38 -28.92
N ASP A 706 -7.85 -29.52 -28.78
CA ASP A 706 -7.95 -30.26 -27.51
C ASP A 706 -8.59 -29.44 -26.37
N THR A 707 -9.70 -28.76 -26.66
CA THR A 707 -10.35 -27.82 -25.71
C THR A 707 -11.85 -28.07 -25.52
N PHE A 708 -12.44 -27.55 -24.43
CA PHE A 708 -13.91 -27.56 -24.30
C PHE A 708 -14.56 -26.42 -23.51
N ALA A 709 -15.86 -26.20 -23.74
CA ALA A 709 -16.69 -25.23 -23.00
C ALA A 709 -17.99 -25.85 -22.46
N VAL A 710 -18.33 -25.54 -21.20
CA VAL A 710 -19.44 -26.16 -20.44
C VAL A 710 -20.24 -25.19 -19.56
N GLY A 711 -19.98 -23.89 -19.62
CA GLY A 711 -20.78 -22.87 -18.92
C GLY A 711 -21.86 -22.24 -19.79
N SER A 712 -22.89 -21.64 -19.17
CA SER A 712 -24.06 -21.07 -19.86
C SER A 712 -23.72 -19.84 -20.71
N ILE A 713 -24.31 -19.73 -21.90
CA ILE A 713 -24.02 -18.62 -22.84
C ILE A 713 -25.30 -17.87 -23.20
N VAL A 714 -25.29 -16.55 -22.94
CA VAL A 714 -26.34 -15.60 -23.33
C VAL A 714 -25.77 -14.58 -24.29
N GLY A 715 -26.40 -14.43 -25.47
CA GLY A 715 -26.11 -13.32 -26.37
C GLY A 715 -27.04 -13.20 -27.56
N THR A 716 -26.80 -12.21 -28.43
CA THR A 716 -27.78 -11.77 -29.45
C THR A 716 -27.33 -11.93 -30.90
N ASP A 717 -26.04 -11.81 -31.21
CA ASP A 717 -25.48 -11.94 -32.56
C ASP A 717 -24.14 -12.70 -32.55
N ASP A 718 -23.88 -13.52 -33.57
CA ASP A 718 -22.71 -14.43 -33.66
C ASP A 718 -22.37 -15.16 -32.34
N VAL A 719 -23.35 -15.92 -31.81
CA VAL A 719 -23.22 -16.73 -30.58
C VAL A 719 -22.89 -18.19 -30.92
N GLY A 720 -21.91 -18.78 -30.23
CA GLY A 720 -21.54 -20.18 -30.44
C GLY A 720 -21.11 -20.91 -29.16
N GLY A 721 -21.44 -22.19 -29.08
CA GLY A 721 -21.16 -23.04 -27.91
C GLY A 721 -19.69 -23.16 -27.51
N LEU A 722 -18.76 -23.07 -28.48
CA LEU A 722 -17.31 -23.03 -28.24
C LEU A 722 -16.69 -21.71 -28.74
N VAL A 723 -16.84 -21.44 -30.03
CA VAL A 723 -16.36 -20.22 -30.69
C VAL A 723 -17.53 -19.41 -31.24
N GLY A 724 -17.54 -18.10 -30.99
CA GLY A 724 -18.54 -17.15 -31.52
C GLY A 724 -18.34 -16.89 -33.01
N GLN A 725 -17.16 -16.40 -33.40
CA GLN A 725 -16.79 -16.12 -34.80
C GLN A 725 -15.38 -16.63 -35.14
N THR A 726 -15.19 -17.13 -36.35
CA THR A 726 -13.89 -17.59 -36.88
C THR A 726 -13.48 -16.80 -38.13
N GLN A 727 -12.21 -16.37 -38.21
CA GLN A 727 -11.65 -15.81 -39.44
C GLN A 727 -11.35 -16.90 -40.48
N SER A 728 -11.17 -16.52 -41.75
CA SER A 728 -11.18 -17.46 -42.90
C SER A 728 -10.08 -18.52 -42.92
N ASP A 729 -8.97 -18.29 -42.22
CA ASP A 729 -7.81 -19.19 -42.15
C ASP A 729 -7.66 -19.85 -40.76
N ALA A 730 -8.60 -19.59 -39.83
CA ALA A 730 -8.61 -20.17 -38.48
C ALA A 730 -9.04 -21.65 -38.48
N THR A 731 -8.56 -22.42 -37.51
CA THR A 731 -8.89 -23.86 -37.37
C THR A 731 -9.34 -24.19 -35.95
N VAL A 732 -10.25 -25.16 -35.82
CA VAL A 732 -10.74 -25.69 -34.54
C VAL A 732 -10.83 -27.20 -34.69
N GLU A 733 -9.99 -27.93 -33.97
CA GLU A 733 -9.76 -29.37 -34.13
C GLU A 733 -9.85 -30.06 -32.77
N GLN A 734 -10.44 -31.26 -32.65
CA GLN A 734 -10.53 -31.99 -31.36
C GLN A 734 -11.11 -31.17 -30.18
N SER A 735 -11.98 -30.20 -30.45
CA SER A 735 -12.58 -29.32 -29.43
C SER A 735 -14.10 -29.46 -29.35
N TYR A 736 -14.66 -29.31 -28.14
CA TYR A 736 -16.02 -29.76 -27.78
C TYR A 736 -16.83 -28.74 -26.99
N PHE A 737 -18.16 -28.77 -27.07
CA PHE A 737 -19.01 -27.99 -26.17
C PHE A 737 -20.29 -28.74 -25.77
N ASP A 738 -20.74 -28.50 -24.54
CA ASP A 738 -21.98 -29.10 -24.04
C ASP A 738 -23.20 -28.32 -24.52
N ILE A 739 -24.05 -28.95 -25.33
CA ILE A 739 -25.21 -28.30 -25.95
C ILE A 739 -26.34 -27.95 -24.97
N GLN A 740 -26.37 -28.58 -23.79
CA GLN A 740 -27.36 -28.33 -22.74
C GLN A 740 -26.85 -27.33 -21.72
N ALA A 741 -25.59 -27.45 -21.29
CA ALA A 741 -25.00 -26.54 -20.31
C ALA A 741 -24.74 -25.14 -20.91
N THR A 742 -24.25 -25.07 -22.15
CA THR A 742 -24.09 -23.79 -22.86
C THR A 742 -25.41 -23.18 -23.35
N GLY A 743 -26.45 -24.01 -23.50
CA GLY A 743 -27.70 -23.66 -24.16
C GLY A 743 -27.60 -23.51 -25.68
N GLN A 744 -26.43 -23.76 -26.29
CA GLN A 744 -26.18 -23.56 -27.71
C GLN A 744 -26.16 -24.90 -28.48
N THR A 745 -26.74 -24.92 -29.68
CA THR A 745 -26.76 -26.12 -30.55
C THR A 745 -25.78 -26.03 -31.73
N ILE A 746 -25.11 -24.89 -31.89
CA ILE A 746 -24.16 -24.59 -32.97
C ILE A 746 -23.00 -23.75 -32.44
N SER A 747 -21.93 -23.68 -33.23
CA SER A 747 -20.77 -22.82 -32.99
C SER A 747 -20.02 -22.59 -34.32
N ALA A 748 -19.17 -21.56 -34.38
CA ALA A 748 -18.30 -21.32 -35.55
C ALA A 748 -17.20 -22.40 -35.72
N GLY A 749 -16.89 -23.16 -34.67
CA GLY A 749 -16.00 -24.33 -34.71
C GLY A 749 -16.22 -25.27 -33.51
N GLY A 750 -15.64 -26.46 -33.56
CA GLY A 750 -15.80 -27.49 -32.53
C GLY A 750 -17.05 -28.37 -32.69
N ILE A 751 -17.19 -29.35 -31.80
CA ILE A 751 -18.19 -30.42 -31.84
C ILE A 751 -19.13 -30.30 -30.64
N GLY A 752 -20.42 -30.09 -30.90
CA GLY A 752 -21.45 -30.11 -29.86
C GLY A 752 -21.76 -31.54 -29.41
N LEU A 753 -21.65 -31.80 -28.11
CA LEU A 753 -21.99 -33.07 -27.45
C LEU A 753 -23.01 -32.83 -26.33
N THR A 754 -23.65 -33.89 -25.85
CA THR A 754 -24.52 -33.82 -24.68
C THR A 754 -23.74 -33.92 -23.38
N THR A 755 -24.29 -33.40 -22.28
CA THR A 755 -23.72 -33.53 -20.92
C THR A 755 -23.35 -34.96 -20.55
N THR A 756 -24.18 -35.94 -20.93
CA THR A 756 -23.91 -37.35 -20.66
C THR A 756 -22.77 -37.91 -21.51
N GLU A 757 -22.51 -37.35 -22.69
CA GLU A 757 -21.37 -37.74 -23.56
C GLU A 757 -20.05 -37.07 -23.10
N MET A 758 -20.12 -35.90 -22.45
CA MET A 758 -18.95 -35.15 -21.98
C MET A 758 -18.55 -35.42 -20.51
N GLN A 759 -19.28 -36.25 -19.77
CA GLN A 759 -19.01 -36.49 -18.33
C GLN A 759 -18.56 -37.92 -18.02
N GLY A 760 -17.69 -38.05 -17.00
CA GLY A 760 -17.23 -39.34 -16.51
C GLY A 760 -16.57 -40.22 -17.59
N PRO A 761 -16.72 -41.55 -17.52
CA PRO A 761 -16.11 -42.46 -18.49
C PRO A 761 -16.59 -42.26 -19.94
N ALA A 762 -17.76 -41.65 -20.15
CA ALA A 762 -18.29 -41.39 -21.48
C ALA A 762 -17.48 -40.31 -22.23
N ALA A 763 -16.85 -39.37 -21.51
CA ALA A 763 -15.98 -38.36 -22.09
C ALA A 763 -14.86 -39.01 -22.93
N ALA A 764 -14.19 -40.03 -22.37
CA ALA A 764 -13.13 -40.78 -23.05
C ALA A 764 -13.61 -41.71 -24.19
N GLU A 765 -14.92 -41.87 -24.38
CA GLU A 765 -15.49 -42.58 -25.54
C GLU A 765 -15.93 -41.63 -26.66
N ASN A 766 -16.20 -40.35 -26.36
CA ASN A 766 -16.81 -39.38 -27.29
C ASN A 766 -15.90 -38.17 -27.62
N MET A 767 -14.88 -37.90 -26.81
CA MET A 767 -13.91 -36.81 -26.98
C MET A 767 -12.53 -37.40 -27.27
N ASP A 768 -11.87 -36.92 -28.32
CA ASP A 768 -10.55 -37.38 -28.79
C ASP A 768 -9.43 -36.58 -28.10
N LEU A 769 -9.57 -36.36 -26.79
CA LEU A 769 -8.56 -35.71 -25.94
C LEU A 769 -7.53 -36.73 -25.45
N ALA A 770 -6.35 -36.25 -25.04
CA ALA A 770 -5.26 -37.05 -24.50
C ALA A 770 -5.54 -37.59 -23.07
N PHE A 771 -6.52 -38.47 -22.93
CA PHE A 771 -6.93 -39.05 -21.65
C PHE A 771 -5.85 -39.98 -21.05
N GLY A 772 -5.46 -39.71 -19.80
CA GLY A 772 -4.40 -40.40 -19.08
C GLY A 772 -2.99 -39.88 -19.37
N GLU A 773 -2.85 -38.84 -20.20
CA GLU A 773 -1.60 -38.11 -20.44
C GLU A 773 -1.76 -36.64 -20.03
N THR A 774 -2.72 -35.91 -20.63
CA THR A 774 -3.05 -34.51 -20.28
C THR A 774 -4.35 -34.37 -19.50
N TRP A 775 -5.37 -35.18 -19.85
CA TRP A 775 -6.72 -35.08 -19.28
C TRP A 775 -7.10 -36.31 -18.43
N GLN A 776 -7.89 -36.12 -17.37
CA GLN A 776 -8.49 -37.21 -16.59
C GLN A 776 -10.01 -37.14 -16.56
N THR A 777 -10.67 -38.31 -16.56
CA THR A 777 -12.14 -38.41 -16.45
C THR A 777 -12.59 -38.33 -14.99
N VAL A 778 -13.51 -37.42 -14.67
CA VAL A 778 -14.04 -37.26 -13.31
C VAL A 778 -15.45 -37.87 -13.19
N SER A 779 -15.68 -38.70 -12.18
CA SER A 779 -16.93 -39.47 -12.07
C SER A 779 -18.16 -38.59 -11.84
N GLY A 780 -18.95 -38.37 -12.89
CA GLY A 780 -20.15 -37.52 -12.84
C GLY A 780 -19.88 -36.03 -13.03
N ASN A 781 -18.67 -35.67 -13.48
CA ASN A 781 -18.27 -34.32 -13.84
C ASN A 781 -17.52 -34.35 -15.18
N TYR A 782 -17.16 -33.18 -15.72
CA TYR A 782 -16.37 -33.03 -16.94
C TYR A 782 -14.90 -33.45 -16.73
N PRO A 783 -14.09 -33.60 -17.80
CA PRO A 783 -12.66 -33.86 -17.66
C PRO A 783 -11.91 -32.73 -16.94
N GLU A 784 -10.83 -33.08 -16.26
CA GLU A 784 -9.92 -32.12 -15.62
C GLU A 784 -8.51 -32.29 -16.21
N LEU A 785 -7.74 -31.20 -16.26
CA LEU A 785 -6.32 -31.24 -16.63
C LEU A 785 -5.51 -31.86 -15.50
N ILE A 786 -4.66 -32.83 -15.83
CA ILE A 786 -3.80 -33.53 -14.85
C ILE A 786 -2.82 -32.54 -14.22
N ALA A 787 -2.21 -31.66 -15.02
CA ALA A 787 -1.27 -30.62 -14.56
C ALA A 787 -1.84 -29.71 -13.47
N LEU A 788 -3.16 -29.45 -13.48
CA LEU A 788 -3.82 -28.58 -12.50
C LEU A 788 -4.49 -29.35 -11.34
N SER A 789 -4.29 -30.67 -11.27
CA SER A 789 -4.99 -31.55 -10.32
C SER A 789 -4.11 -32.15 -9.22
N ASP A 790 -2.79 -31.94 -9.28
CA ASP A 790 -1.80 -32.71 -8.49
C ASP A 790 -0.85 -31.80 -7.67
N SER A 791 -1.41 -30.77 -7.03
CA SER A 791 -0.65 -29.82 -6.19
C SER A 791 -0.36 -30.31 -4.76
N ASP A 792 -0.35 -31.62 -4.50
CA ASP A 792 -0.07 -32.18 -3.15
C ASP A 792 0.39 -33.67 -3.14
N THR A 793 1.21 -34.12 -4.11
CA THR A 793 1.82 -35.47 -4.04
C THR A 793 3.31 -35.59 -4.43
N ASP A 794 4.21 -34.93 -3.69
CA ASP A 794 5.56 -35.50 -3.47
C ASP A 794 5.92 -35.59 -1.97
N SER A 795 6.78 -36.53 -1.62
CA SER A 795 6.87 -37.10 -0.28
C SER A 795 8.31 -37.23 0.24
N ASP A 796 8.67 -36.46 1.28
CA ASP A 796 9.42 -37.03 2.42
C ASP A 796 9.32 -36.21 3.73
N SER A 797 9.26 -36.95 4.85
CA SER A 797 9.78 -36.55 6.17
C SER A 797 9.19 -35.39 7.00
N GLY A 798 7.87 -35.37 7.17
CA GLY A 798 7.28 -35.36 8.52
C GLY A 798 7.35 -34.10 9.39
N SER A 799 6.33 -33.25 9.25
CA SER A 799 5.69 -32.53 10.36
C SER A 799 4.16 -32.71 10.26
N GLY A 800 3.40 -32.26 11.25
CA GLY A 800 1.95 -32.45 11.28
C GLY A 800 1.23 -31.66 10.19
N SER A 801 0.45 -32.36 9.35
CA SER A 801 -0.53 -31.73 8.45
C SER A 801 -1.67 -31.16 9.28
N GLU A 802 -1.61 -29.86 9.55
CA GLU A 802 -2.77 -29.03 9.87
C GLU A 802 -3.36 -28.58 8.52
N THR A 803 -4.32 -29.33 7.99
CA THR A 803 -5.11 -28.85 6.85
C THR A 803 -5.95 -27.66 7.31
N SER A 804 -5.66 -26.46 6.80
CA SER A 804 -6.49 -25.27 7.05
C SER A 804 -7.96 -25.59 6.73
N PRO A 805 -8.89 -25.49 7.70
CA PRO A 805 -10.27 -25.91 7.48
C PRO A 805 -10.98 -24.91 6.56
N THR A 806 -11.23 -25.33 5.32
CA THR A 806 -12.01 -24.53 4.37
C THR A 806 -13.44 -24.36 4.86
N VAL A 807 -13.79 -23.14 5.28
CA VAL A 807 -15.17 -22.78 5.60
C VAL A 807 -16.02 -22.97 4.34
N SER A 808 -17.12 -23.70 4.48
CA SER A 808 -18.03 -24.04 3.38
C SER A 808 -19.45 -23.67 3.79
N VAL A 809 -20.15 -22.95 2.91
CA VAL A 809 -21.51 -22.46 3.17
C VAL A 809 -22.48 -23.02 2.14
N SER A 810 -23.70 -23.31 2.57
CA SER A 810 -24.81 -23.72 1.70
C SER A 810 -26.12 -23.12 2.21
N ARG A 811 -26.98 -22.68 1.30
CA ARG A 811 -28.29 -22.10 1.60
C ARG A 811 -29.38 -22.92 0.91
N SER A 812 -30.46 -23.21 1.64
CA SER A 812 -31.56 -24.07 1.18
C SER A 812 -32.91 -23.48 1.58
N PRO A 813 -33.93 -23.49 0.71
CA PRO A 813 -33.90 -23.94 -0.69
C PRO A 813 -33.05 -23.00 -1.57
N SER A 814 -32.59 -23.47 -2.74
CA SER A 814 -31.88 -22.63 -3.73
C SER A 814 -32.85 -21.75 -4.54
N SER A 815 -34.07 -22.26 -4.78
CA SER A 815 -35.19 -21.49 -5.33
C SER A 815 -36.52 -22.07 -4.86
N SER A 816 -37.59 -21.28 -4.86
CA SER A 816 -38.95 -21.77 -4.55
C SER A 816 -40.04 -20.97 -5.25
N GLU A 817 -41.13 -21.66 -5.60
CA GLU A 817 -42.40 -21.07 -6.02
C GLU A 817 -43.42 -21.33 -4.90
N ILE A 818 -44.07 -20.29 -4.39
CA ILE A 818 -45.03 -20.38 -3.28
C ILE A 818 -46.26 -19.49 -3.49
N ALA A 819 -47.33 -19.78 -2.75
CA ALA A 819 -48.58 -19.04 -2.84
C ALA A 819 -48.49 -17.66 -2.15
N PRO A 820 -49.35 -16.68 -2.52
CA PRO A 820 -49.41 -15.37 -1.87
C PRO A 820 -49.54 -15.43 -0.35
N GLY A 821 -48.60 -14.81 0.36
CA GLY A 821 -48.57 -14.79 1.83
C GLY A 821 -48.13 -16.09 2.51
N GLU A 822 -47.64 -17.08 1.75
CA GLU A 822 -47.05 -18.30 2.31
C GLU A 822 -45.69 -18.02 3.00
N THR A 823 -45.26 -18.92 3.87
CA THR A 823 -43.97 -18.81 4.60
C THR A 823 -42.97 -19.85 4.12
N VAL A 824 -41.84 -19.38 3.58
CA VAL A 824 -40.69 -20.22 3.22
C VAL A 824 -39.73 -20.35 4.40
N THR A 825 -39.13 -21.53 4.55
CA THR A 825 -38.05 -21.75 5.54
C THR A 825 -36.71 -21.70 4.83
N LEU A 826 -35.93 -20.65 5.08
CA LEU A 826 -34.55 -20.54 4.64
C LEU A 826 -33.62 -21.18 5.68
N THR A 827 -32.64 -21.96 5.24
CA THR A 827 -31.61 -22.56 6.10
C THR A 827 -30.23 -22.29 5.53
N THR A 828 -29.44 -21.51 6.26
CA THR A 828 -28.01 -21.30 5.98
C THR A 828 -27.22 -22.25 6.86
N LYS A 829 -26.49 -23.18 6.23
CA LYS A 829 -25.62 -24.16 6.90
C LYS A 829 -24.17 -23.86 6.56
N ILE A 830 -23.35 -23.73 7.60
CA ILE A 830 -21.93 -23.41 7.55
C ILE A 830 -21.18 -24.62 8.14
N THR A 831 -20.15 -25.10 7.46
CA THR A 831 -19.27 -26.20 7.89
C THR A 831 -17.81 -25.74 7.86
N GLY A 832 -16.96 -26.26 8.77
CA GLY A 832 -15.59 -25.77 8.94
C GLY A 832 -15.46 -24.47 9.75
N ALA A 833 -16.55 -23.91 10.29
CA ALA A 833 -16.53 -22.61 10.95
C ALA A 833 -15.65 -22.63 12.21
N SER A 834 -14.79 -21.62 12.34
CA SER A 834 -13.93 -21.46 13.51
C SER A 834 -14.04 -20.04 14.08
N GLY A 835 -13.92 -19.86 15.39
CA GLY A 835 -14.01 -18.54 16.02
C GLY A 835 -15.43 -17.95 16.04
N SER A 836 -15.58 -16.62 15.98
CA SER A 836 -16.90 -15.97 15.92
C SER A 836 -17.56 -16.16 14.55
N VAL A 837 -18.88 -16.30 14.52
CA VAL A 837 -19.65 -16.46 13.27
C VAL A 837 -20.73 -15.40 13.17
N SER A 838 -20.74 -14.62 12.08
CA SER A 838 -21.82 -13.67 11.76
C SER A 838 -22.41 -13.95 10.39
N THR A 839 -23.70 -13.69 10.23
CA THR A 839 -24.39 -13.81 8.94
C THR A 839 -25.27 -12.60 8.69
N SER A 840 -25.30 -12.13 7.45
CA SER A 840 -26.25 -11.13 6.95
C SER A 840 -27.19 -11.76 5.92
N SER A 841 -28.45 -11.34 5.90
CA SER A 841 -29.37 -11.58 4.78
C SER A 841 -30.02 -10.26 4.37
N THR A 842 -30.18 -10.02 3.07
CA THR A 842 -30.92 -8.88 2.51
C THR A 842 -32.07 -9.42 1.64
N TYR A 843 -33.24 -8.80 1.71
CA TYR A 843 -34.46 -9.22 1.00
C TYR A 843 -34.94 -8.14 0.04
N GLU A 844 -34.81 -8.38 -1.27
CA GLU A 844 -35.13 -7.44 -2.34
C GLU A 844 -36.14 -8.01 -3.36
N PRO A 845 -37.36 -7.46 -3.48
CA PRO A 845 -37.96 -6.48 -2.59
C PRO A 845 -38.21 -7.06 -1.19
N SER A 846 -38.49 -6.20 -0.21
CA SER A 846 -38.76 -6.61 1.18
C SER A 846 -39.89 -7.64 1.30
N VAL A 847 -39.70 -8.65 2.15
CA VAL A 847 -40.71 -9.66 2.50
C VAL A 847 -41.75 -9.10 3.49
N ALA A 848 -42.91 -9.75 3.60
CA ALA A 848 -43.99 -9.29 4.49
C ALA A 848 -43.66 -9.50 5.99
N SER A 849 -42.95 -10.58 6.34
CA SER A 849 -42.38 -10.78 7.67
C SER A 849 -41.16 -11.70 7.65
N ALA A 850 -40.28 -11.59 8.64
CA ALA A 850 -39.11 -12.45 8.80
C ALA A 850 -38.83 -12.74 10.28
N THR A 851 -38.48 -13.98 10.61
CA THR A 851 -38.12 -14.40 11.97
C THR A 851 -37.01 -15.44 11.97
N VAL A 852 -35.95 -15.20 12.75
CA VAL A 852 -34.88 -16.18 13.00
C VAL A 852 -35.35 -17.20 14.04
N ARG A 853 -35.23 -18.49 13.71
CA ARG A 853 -35.52 -19.63 14.59
C ARG A 853 -34.28 -20.01 15.42
N PRO A 854 -34.38 -20.93 16.41
CA PRO A 854 -33.23 -21.29 17.24
C PRO A 854 -32.04 -21.79 16.43
N VAL A 855 -30.94 -21.05 16.48
CA VAL A 855 -29.66 -21.40 15.86
C VAL A 855 -29.09 -22.66 16.51
N THR A 856 -28.38 -23.48 15.73
CA THR A 856 -27.66 -24.64 16.27
C THR A 856 -26.18 -24.61 15.90
N VAL A 857 -25.35 -25.08 16.84
CA VAL A 857 -23.91 -25.31 16.66
C VAL A 857 -23.66 -26.77 16.97
N ASN A 858 -23.09 -27.52 16.02
CA ASN A 858 -22.86 -28.97 16.10
C ASN A 858 -24.14 -29.76 16.49
N GLY A 859 -25.30 -29.28 16.03
CA GLY A 859 -26.63 -29.85 16.32
C GLY A 859 -27.20 -29.53 17.71
N ALA A 860 -26.49 -28.79 18.55
CA ALA A 860 -26.99 -28.29 19.84
C ALA A 860 -27.58 -26.88 19.67
N SER A 861 -28.75 -26.61 20.25
CA SER A 861 -29.36 -25.27 20.19
C SER A 861 -28.60 -24.27 21.04
N THR A 862 -28.26 -23.13 20.45
CA THR A 862 -27.42 -22.08 21.02
C THR A 862 -28.13 -20.74 20.90
N ASN A 863 -28.07 -19.93 21.95
CA ASN A 863 -28.57 -18.54 21.89
C ASN A 863 -27.48 -17.65 21.28
N PRO A 864 -27.77 -16.92 20.19
CA PRO A 864 -26.82 -15.99 19.61
C PRO A 864 -26.62 -14.72 20.45
N ILE A 865 -25.51 -14.02 20.21
CA ILE A 865 -25.18 -12.71 20.79
C ILE A 865 -26.10 -11.64 20.21
N LEU A 866 -26.31 -11.67 18.90
CA LEU A 866 -27.23 -10.82 18.15
C LEU A 866 -28.10 -11.70 17.24
N SER A 867 -29.38 -11.38 17.13
CA SER A 867 -30.32 -12.07 16.24
C SER A 867 -31.49 -11.15 15.95
N GLU A 868 -31.36 -10.37 14.89
CA GLU A 868 -32.37 -9.41 14.44
C GLU A 868 -32.89 -9.83 13.06
N ALA A 869 -34.21 -9.71 12.87
CA ALA A 869 -34.86 -9.92 11.59
C ALA A 869 -35.86 -8.80 11.34
N THR A 870 -35.88 -8.32 10.10
CA THR A 870 -36.73 -7.23 9.61
C THR A 870 -37.30 -7.63 8.25
N THR A 871 -38.25 -6.86 7.74
CA THR A 871 -38.84 -7.09 6.41
C THR A 871 -37.83 -6.96 5.27
N SER A 872 -36.71 -6.27 5.46
CA SER A 872 -35.69 -6.01 4.43
C SER A 872 -34.39 -6.83 4.60
N GLY A 873 -34.24 -7.56 5.71
CA GLY A 873 -33.04 -8.35 5.97
C GLY A 873 -32.95 -8.87 7.41
N SER A 874 -31.91 -9.64 7.69
CA SER A 874 -31.58 -10.18 9.02
C SER A 874 -30.08 -10.09 9.32
N THR A 875 -29.75 -10.24 10.61
CA THR A 875 -28.38 -10.38 11.07
C THR A 875 -28.33 -11.29 12.29
N VAL A 876 -27.45 -12.29 12.24
CA VAL A 876 -27.21 -13.23 13.35
C VAL A 876 -25.73 -13.22 13.68
N THR A 877 -25.38 -13.16 14.96
CA THR A 877 -24.00 -13.20 15.44
C THR A 877 -23.87 -14.19 16.59
N LEU A 878 -22.97 -15.15 16.45
CA LEU A 878 -22.52 -16.08 17.47
C LEU A 878 -21.17 -15.61 18.01
N GLY A 879 -20.89 -15.93 19.28
CA GLY A 879 -19.53 -15.87 19.79
C GLY A 879 -18.68 -17.02 19.24
N ASP A 880 -17.51 -17.22 19.81
CA ASP A 880 -16.63 -18.36 19.48
C ASP A 880 -17.40 -19.70 19.48
N VAL A 881 -17.46 -20.35 18.32
CA VAL A 881 -18.14 -21.64 18.11
C VAL A 881 -17.21 -22.85 18.32
N GLY A 882 -15.93 -22.62 18.66
CA GLY A 882 -14.87 -23.62 18.64
C GLY A 882 -14.20 -23.71 17.26
N THR A 883 -13.51 -24.83 16.98
CA THR A 883 -12.90 -25.14 15.68
C THR A 883 -13.71 -26.19 14.92
N ASP A 884 -13.71 -26.12 13.58
CA ASP A 884 -14.42 -27.04 12.67
C ASP A 884 -15.90 -27.26 13.06
N ALA A 885 -16.59 -26.19 13.43
CA ALA A 885 -17.98 -26.23 13.83
C ALA A 885 -18.93 -26.27 12.62
N THR A 886 -19.99 -27.05 12.73
CA THR A 886 -21.16 -26.94 11.87
C THR A 886 -22.18 -26.00 12.50
N VAL A 887 -22.35 -24.81 11.93
CA VAL A 887 -23.41 -23.85 12.33
C VAL A 887 -24.60 -24.02 11.40
N THR A 888 -25.82 -23.92 11.94
CA THR A 888 -27.04 -23.91 11.13
C THR A 888 -28.01 -22.86 11.68
N ILE A 889 -28.32 -21.89 10.82
CA ILE A 889 -29.26 -20.80 11.06
C ILE A 889 -30.49 -21.04 10.19
N THR A 890 -31.67 -20.87 10.76
CA THR A 890 -32.94 -21.08 10.06
C THR A 890 -33.82 -19.86 10.22
N GLU A 891 -34.37 -19.37 9.11
CA GLU A 891 -35.21 -18.17 9.04
C GLU A 891 -36.57 -18.57 8.43
N GLU A 892 -37.65 -18.15 9.06
CA GLU A 892 -39.01 -18.25 8.50
C GLU A 892 -39.35 -16.88 7.88
N LEU A 893 -39.58 -16.86 6.57
CA LEU A 893 -39.85 -15.65 5.78
C LEU A 893 -41.25 -15.75 5.17
N THR A 894 -42.15 -14.82 5.51
CA THR A 894 -43.46 -14.68 4.86
C THR A 894 -43.32 -13.70 3.70
N VAL A 895 -43.52 -14.16 2.47
CA VAL A 895 -43.34 -13.34 1.25
C VAL A 895 -44.55 -12.44 0.96
N SER A 896 -44.49 -11.70 -0.14
CA SER A 896 -45.59 -10.81 -0.58
C SER A 896 -46.93 -11.53 -0.77
N GLU A 897 -48.02 -10.80 -0.52
CA GLU A 897 -49.38 -11.18 -0.96
C GLU A 897 -49.62 -10.81 -2.45
N GLU A 898 -48.66 -10.18 -3.13
CA GLU A 898 -48.76 -9.79 -4.54
C GLU A 898 -48.19 -10.86 -5.47
N LEU A 899 -49.00 -11.28 -6.45
CA LEU A 899 -48.64 -12.28 -7.46
C LEU A 899 -47.59 -11.78 -8.46
N ASN A 900 -46.70 -12.70 -8.88
CA ASN A 900 -45.57 -12.50 -9.79
C ASN A 900 -44.45 -11.60 -9.24
N VAL A 901 -44.32 -11.51 -7.92
CA VAL A 901 -43.16 -10.90 -7.25
C VAL A 901 -42.12 -12.00 -6.99
N THR A 902 -40.87 -11.75 -7.38
CA THR A 902 -39.74 -12.59 -6.97
C THR A 902 -38.90 -11.84 -5.95
N HIS A 903 -38.79 -12.39 -4.75
CA HIS A 903 -37.88 -11.93 -3.71
C HIS A 903 -36.51 -12.57 -3.92
N GLN A 904 -35.49 -11.75 -4.10
CA GLN A 904 -34.10 -12.16 -4.04
C GLN A 904 -33.61 -12.07 -2.60
N ILE A 905 -33.00 -13.15 -2.12
CA ILE A 905 -32.41 -13.24 -0.79
C ILE A 905 -30.90 -13.43 -0.97
N THR A 906 -30.13 -12.40 -0.63
CA THR A 906 -28.66 -12.36 -0.75
C THR A 906 -28.02 -12.12 0.63
N GLY A 907 -26.69 -12.15 0.72
CA GLY A 907 -25.95 -11.79 1.94
C GLY A 907 -25.02 -12.89 2.41
N ASP A 908 -24.18 -12.53 3.38
CA ASP A 908 -22.84 -13.09 3.55
C ASP A 908 -22.71 -13.87 4.86
N VAL A 909 -21.65 -14.67 4.95
CA VAL A 909 -21.24 -15.35 6.18
C VAL A 909 -19.79 -15.01 6.46
N THR A 910 -19.51 -14.53 7.67
CA THR A 910 -18.15 -14.43 8.21
C THR A 910 -17.97 -15.49 9.30
N ALA A 911 -16.89 -16.25 9.26
CA ALA A 911 -16.49 -17.21 10.28
C ALA A 911 -15.00 -17.03 10.58
N GLY A 912 -14.67 -16.58 11.79
CA GLY A 912 -13.35 -16.05 12.10
C GLY A 912 -13.13 -14.75 11.33
N GLU A 913 -12.07 -14.72 10.53
CA GLU A 913 -11.74 -13.60 9.63
C GLU A 913 -12.18 -13.89 8.17
N THR A 914 -12.52 -15.14 7.85
CA THR A 914 -12.97 -15.53 6.51
C THR A 914 -14.41 -15.07 6.27
N THR A 915 -14.63 -14.22 5.26
CA THR A 915 -15.98 -13.91 4.74
C THR A 915 -16.23 -14.67 3.44
N THR A 916 -17.44 -15.20 3.29
CA THR A 916 -17.88 -16.01 2.16
C THR A 916 -19.27 -15.55 1.74
N GLU A 917 -19.40 -15.07 0.50
CA GLU A 917 -20.72 -14.83 -0.10
C GLU A 917 -21.49 -16.14 -0.18
N VAL A 918 -22.81 -16.06 0.00
CA VAL A 918 -23.68 -17.23 -0.03
C VAL A 918 -24.65 -17.12 -1.18
N ASP A 919 -24.77 -18.20 -1.95
CA ASP A 919 -25.68 -18.33 -3.09
C ASP A 919 -27.02 -17.61 -2.85
N SER A 920 -27.39 -16.80 -3.84
CA SER A 920 -28.64 -16.05 -3.83
C SER A 920 -29.82 -17.00 -3.97
N VAL A 921 -30.88 -16.75 -3.19
CA VAL A 921 -32.10 -17.56 -3.21
C VAL A 921 -33.25 -16.76 -3.78
N SER A 922 -33.83 -17.27 -4.87
CA SER A 922 -35.01 -16.69 -5.51
C SER A 922 -36.29 -17.34 -4.98
N VAL A 923 -37.19 -16.55 -4.39
CA VAL A 923 -38.52 -17.00 -3.95
C VAL A 923 -39.59 -16.24 -4.72
N THR A 924 -40.28 -16.94 -5.62
CA THR A 924 -41.30 -16.35 -6.50
C THR A 924 -42.70 -16.63 -5.98
N VAL A 925 -43.50 -15.57 -5.87
CA VAL A 925 -44.92 -15.63 -5.53
C VAL A 925 -45.73 -15.88 -6.79
N THR A 926 -46.36 -17.04 -6.90
CA THR A 926 -47.13 -17.46 -8.09
C THR A 926 -48.51 -18.00 -7.71
N ASP A 927 -49.43 -17.99 -8.68
CA ASP A 927 -50.75 -18.59 -8.52
C ASP A 927 -50.60 -20.11 -8.70
N ILE A 928 -50.39 -20.82 -7.59
CA ILE A 928 -50.26 -22.28 -7.59
C ILE A 928 -51.67 -22.87 -7.65
N GLU A 929 -52.13 -23.27 -8.85
CA GLU A 929 -53.36 -24.05 -8.97
C GLU A 929 -53.26 -25.31 -8.10
N PRO A 930 -54.26 -25.60 -7.23
CA PRO A 930 -54.25 -26.78 -6.38
C PRO A 930 -54.14 -28.05 -7.24
N GLN A 931 -53.19 -28.92 -6.89
CA GLN A 931 -52.81 -30.06 -7.72
C GLN A 931 -53.89 -31.17 -7.75
N SER A 932 -54.85 -31.09 -6.84
CA SER A 932 -56.02 -31.97 -6.74
C SER A 932 -57.24 -31.19 -6.25
N PRO A 933 -58.47 -31.59 -6.63
CA PRO A 933 -59.69 -31.09 -5.98
C PRO A 933 -59.73 -31.35 -4.47
N VAL A 934 -58.96 -32.32 -3.96
CA VAL A 934 -58.83 -32.53 -2.50
C VAL A 934 -58.12 -31.33 -1.88
N ASP A 935 -56.98 -30.93 -2.45
CA ASP A 935 -56.16 -29.80 -2.00
C ASP A 935 -56.90 -28.45 -2.15
N GLU A 936 -57.86 -28.34 -3.09
CA GLU A 936 -58.73 -27.15 -3.23
C GLU A 936 -59.65 -26.91 -2.00
N PHE A 937 -60.02 -27.98 -1.28
CA PHE A 937 -60.96 -27.92 -0.16
C PHE A 937 -60.38 -28.32 1.20
N ASP A 938 -59.14 -28.83 1.27
CA ASP A 938 -58.37 -28.95 2.51
C ASP A 938 -57.87 -27.55 2.93
N THR A 939 -58.65 -26.85 3.74
CA THR A 939 -58.43 -25.43 4.04
C THR A 939 -57.45 -25.16 5.18
N ASP A 940 -57.00 -26.20 5.90
CA ASP A 940 -55.92 -26.10 6.88
C ASP A 940 -54.64 -26.87 6.50
N GLY A 941 -54.66 -27.59 5.36
CA GLY A 941 -53.50 -28.23 4.75
C GLY A 941 -53.01 -29.47 5.49
N ASN A 942 -53.88 -30.10 6.30
CA ASN A 942 -53.47 -31.22 7.15
C ASN A 942 -53.51 -32.59 6.44
N GLY A 943 -54.16 -32.69 5.27
CA GLY A 943 -54.32 -33.89 4.45
C GLY A 943 -55.64 -34.66 4.65
N ASP A 944 -56.44 -34.33 5.68
CA ASP A 944 -57.74 -34.91 5.98
C ASP A 944 -58.87 -33.89 5.71
N ILE A 945 -59.89 -34.28 4.94
CA ILE A 945 -61.05 -33.41 4.68
C ILE A 945 -62.04 -33.46 5.86
N GLU A 946 -62.42 -32.30 6.43
CA GLU A 946 -63.48 -32.19 7.42
C GLU A 946 -64.90 -32.14 6.80
N ILE A 947 -65.92 -32.36 7.63
CA ILE A 947 -67.33 -32.30 7.21
C ILE A 947 -67.76 -30.89 6.75
N THR A 948 -67.05 -29.86 7.22
CA THR A 948 -67.28 -28.47 6.81
C THR A 948 -66.82 -28.25 5.37
N GLU A 949 -65.66 -28.82 5.02
CA GLU A 949 -64.97 -28.70 3.73
C GLU A 949 -65.64 -29.56 2.65
N LEU A 950 -66.00 -30.81 2.97
CA LEU A 950 -66.90 -31.60 2.12
C LEU A 950 -68.25 -30.85 1.88
N GLY A 951 -68.71 -30.08 2.86
CA GLY A 951 -69.86 -29.19 2.73
C GLY A 951 -69.65 -27.98 1.81
N GLN A 952 -68.41 -27.52 1.63
CA GLN A 952 -68.01 -26.47 0.68
C GLN A 952 -67.86 -27.04 -0.73
N ALA A 953 -67.14 -28.16 -0.89
CA ALA A 953 -67.05 -28.90 -2.15
C ALA A 953 -68.44 -29.27 -2.70
N GLY A 954 -69.37 -29.71 -1.83
CA GLY A 954 -70.76 -29.97 -2.19
C GLY A 954 -71.52 -28.73 -2.69
N GLN A 955 -71.15 -27.52 -2.27
CA GLN A 955 -71.70 -26.26 -2.78
C GLN A 955 -71.03 -25.84 -4.10
N ALA A 956 -69.71 -26.03 -4.24
CA ALA A 956 -68.97 -25.81 -5.48
C ALA A 956 -69.47 -26.74 -6.61
N PHE A 957 -69.83 -27.98 -6.30
CA PHE A 957 -70.49 -28.87 -7.25
C PHE A 957 -71.91 -28.39 -7.61
N ALA A 958 -72.67 -27.90 -6.64
CA ALA A 958 -74.03 -27.40 -6.87
C ALA A 958 -74.07 -26.09 -7.68
N SER A 959 -73.02 -25.26 -7.62
CA SER A 959 -72.81 -24.11 -8.51
C SER A 959 -72.22 -24.49 -9.87
N GLY A 960 -71.66 -25.70 -10.00
CA GLY A 960 -71.03 -26.21 -11.22
C GLY A 960 -69.59 -25.75 -11.41
N GLN A 961 -68.90 -25.35 -10.34
CA GLN A 961 -67.48 -25.02 -10.35
C GLN A 961 -66.60 -26.28 -10.42
N ILE A 962 -66.98 -27.34 -9.72
CA ILE A 962 -66.36 -28.68 -9.83
C ILE A 962 -67.36 -29.69 -10.40
N SER A 963 -66.85 -30.77 -10.98
CA SER A 963 -67.63 -31.89 -11.52
C SER A 963 -68.00 -32.93 -10.45
N ILE A 964 -68.86 -33.88 -10.82
CA ILE A 964 -69.26 -34.99 -9.94
C ILE A 964 -68.12 -36.00 -9.69
N THR A 965 -67.08 -36.00 -10.55
CA THR A 965 -65.89 -36.84 -10.35
C THR A 965 -65.01 -36.23 -9.27
N GLU A 966 -64.73 -34.93 -9.39
CA GLU A 966 -63.88 -34.17 -8.47
C GLU A 966 -64.54 -34.09 -7.07
N LEU A 967 -65.86 -33.85 -6.97
CA LEU A 967 -66.59 -34.01 -5.71
C LEU A 967 -66.52 -35.45 -5.15
N GLY A 968 -66.42 -36.45 -6.03
CA GLY A 968 -66.26 -37.84 -5.65
C GLY A 968 -64.89 -38.16 -5.05
N GLU A 969 -63.86 -37.43 -5.45
CA GLU A 969 -62.49 -37.53 -4.92
C GLU A 969 -62.39 -36.88 -3.53
N VAL A 970 -62.91 -35.65 -3.36
CA VAL A 970 -63.05 -35.00 -2.03
C VAL A 970 -63.90 -35.85 -1.09
N GLY A 971 -65.01 -36.42 -1.57
CA GLY A 971 -65.87 -37.31 -0.80
C GLY A 971 -65.25 -38.66 -0.48
N ALA A 972 -64.20 -39.08 -1.19
CA ALA A 972 -63.42 -40.26 -0.86
C ALA A 972 -62.36 -39.95 0.21
N ALA A 973 -61.69 -38.81 0.13
CA ALA A 973 -60.74 -38.33 1.13
C ALA A 973 -61.39 -38.12 2.51
N PHE A 974 -62.60 -37.53 2.56
CA PHE A 974 -63.42 -37.44 3.79
C PHE A 974 -63.80 -38.80 4.40
N ALA A 975 -63.76 -39.88 3.62
CA ALA A 975 -64.24 -41.21 4.02
C ALA A 975 -63.12 -42.20 4.37
N SER A 976 -61.86 -41.84 4.14
CA SER A 976 -60.65 -42.55 4.62
C SER A 976 -60.50 -42.47 6.14
#